data_AF-A0A928T8P3-F1
#
_entry.id   AF-A0A928T8P3-F1
#
_cell.length_a   1.000
_cell.length_b   1.000
_cell.length_c   1.000
_cell.angle_alpha   90.00
_cell.angle_beta   90.00
_cell.angle_gamma   90.00
#
_symmetry.space_group_name_H-M   'P 1'
#
loop_
_entity.id
_entity.type
_entity.pdbx_description
1 polymer ?
#
loop_
_entity_poly.entity_id
_entity_poly.type
_entity_poly.pdbx_seq_one_letter_code
_entity_poly.pdbx_strand_id
1 'polypeptide(L)'
;MKTVSVFLALLMSAVSLHAAGAVHGRVLGLDEKGNYLGIIAGAKIELQNDAGAVVASTTSSYTGFYAINGLSAAPYRYTVKAAGYRDEAHERGFALPAGETDHVHDFLLTREGKAGASQPAMALQSGRPAVHGRVYGQDWQGRLIGPVAGAQVELLSGGRVAATATASAPGGYYEIKSLPLNEYTYRVTADGYKPEDEQRGFSVPKDALEYVQDFLLTQPPPKTGRCDLPVLVVKKFPTTKDEFVRMPMANAHIVLLPVQASAPSPTRPIPTDAKGEAVIPDVPEGEYGVAIDAPECEPFTGTLKVTCDMQQVVFELSPCNEILHSYVRAMLRDGWGPTPACQAAAEKNCKLALRNDDKSCEVDLAMALCELSSGDHDSAQQWLAKAIGKKSASKSWDRACETRLWLNLLHHNAQATMQELRSMVLNHYRDRPCTEAAKDTAAVCGIALGMLKGPWKDGTTSTSIALLETELMNAFGDGLRPSCEQGREAVAVEFGKLRSAFDAAKNRLVADATQKRNAEVAKMQARQQAIQTEVAVLDPEIQQLTATVAEFDRNFRVQAAGFMGLQQQAAAQMPALKARLLQVQQCMLQDQANLSNQATMQSSMLEIRQHQVEIQQITAQMNALHAQEQQAAMQITNLQNQMGAGAAQARAQLETKSLQRNTLAAEFDRLEAARTAPFDPTKLTTPELDDLARRQNAVKTYRDLPLETRREELMNDMDCGAAKEPRLAISQPIEIMAPAPPRTAVPGTVTPVKALPVAPSAPPPANLGDAAEIVLNNTLPQEIRVFTLPAGAENEQLARQLKPGEEALVPARIGQTFIVRDLRGGEIQRHRVAKKIDRLRLVPR
;
A
#
# COMPACT_ATOMS: atom_id res chain seq x y z
N MET A 1 26.88 -87.24 -74.24
CA MET A 1 27.83 -88.18 -74.86
C MET A 1 29.23 -87.87 -74.34
N LYS A 2 29.85 -88.88 -73.72
CA LYS A 2 31.29 -89.20 -73.62
C LYS A 2 32.30 -88.09 -73.23
N THR A 3 32.75 -88.20 -71.97
CA THR A 3 34.15 -88.32 -71.51
C THR A 3 35.29 -87.93 -72.48
N VAL A 4 36.29 -87.20 -71.97
CA VAL A 4 37.63 -87.71 -71.62
C VAL A 4 38.40 -86.64 -70.81
N SER A 5 38.94 -87.06 -69.65
CA SER A 5 39.94 -86.37 -68.85
C SER A 5 41.31 -86.38 -69.52
N VAL A 6 42.07 -85.29 -69.41
CA VAL A 6 43.53 -85.35 -69.34
C VAL A 6 44.02 -84.44 -68.22
N PHE A 7 44.69 -85.09 -67.26
CA PHE A 7 45.46 -84.52 -66.17
C PHE A 7 46.81 -84.05 -66.72
N LEU A 8 47.21 -82.80 -66.51
CA LEU A 8 48.62 -82.41 -66.48
C LEU A 8 48.82 -81.27 -65.48
N ALA A 9 49.54 -81.58 -64.42
CA ALA A 9 49.92 -80.70 -63.32
C ALA A 9 51.22 -79.94 -63.62
N LEU A 10 51.50 -78.94 -62.77
CA LEU A 10 52.75 -78.19 -62.56
C LEU A 10 53.04 -76.99 -63.50
N LEU A 11 52.71 -75.79 -63.05
CA LEU A 11 53.63 -74.86 -62.35
C LEU A 11 52.91 -73.51 -62.14
N MET A 12 52.22 -73.38 -61.01
CA MET A 12 51.78 -72.09 -60.49
C MET A 12 52.97 -71.46 -59.75
N SER A 13 53.67 -70.52 -60.38
CA SER A 13 54.43 -69.52 -59.62
C SER A 13 53.42 -68.53 -59.07
N ALA A 14 52.93 -68.81 -57.87
CA ALA A 14 52.18 -67.85 -57.09
C ALA A 14 53.06 -66.60 -56.90
N VAL A 15 52.70 -65.50 -57.55
CA VAL A 15 53.11 -64.18 -57.08
C VAL A 15 52.43 -64.03 -55.72
N SER A 16 53.19 -64.28 -54.65
CA SER A 16 52.75 -63.93 -53.30
C SER A 16 52.61 -62.42 -53.26
N LEU A 17 51.38 -61.97 -53.45
CA LEU A 17 50.92 -60.61 -53.19
C LEU A 17 51.12 -60.37 -51.69
N HIS A 18 52.31 -59.92 -51.29
CA HIS A 18 52.55 -59.47 -49.93
C HIS A 18 51.71 -58.22 -49.73
N ALA A 19 50.88 -58.20 -48.67
CA ALA A 19 50.16 -57.00 -48.27
C ALA A 19 51.16 -55.85 -48.13
N ALA A 20 50.95 -54.80 -48.92
CA ALA A 20 51.81 -53.63 -48.94
C ALA A 20 51.39 -52.69 -47.80
N GLY A 21 52.20 -52.63 -46.75
CA GLY A 21 52.06 -51.63 -45.70
C GLY A 21 52.45 -50.23 -46.19
N ALA A 22 51.97 -49.21 -45.47
CA ALA A 22 52.37 -47.83 -45.67
C ALA A 22 52.89 -47.25 -44.36
N VAL A 23 53.84 -46.32 -44.46
CA VAL A 23 54.26 -45.48 -43.33
C VAL A 23 54.09 -44.02 -43.72
N HIS A 24 53.48 -43.23 -42.85
CA HIS A 24 53.32 -41.79 -43.05
C HIS A 24 53.47 -41.03 -41.74
N GLY A 25 53.65 -39.73 -41.82
CA GLY A 25 53.80 -38.90 -40.63
C GLY A 25 54.32 -37.52 -40.97
N ARG A 26 54.85 -36.81 -39.99
CA ARG A 26 55.40 -35.46 -40.14
C ARG A 26 56.84 -35.39 -39.69
N VAL A 27 57.59 -34.49 -40.32
CA VAL A 27 58.92 -34.10 -39.87
C VAL A 27 58.80 -32.79 -39.11
N LEU A 28 59.28 -32.80 -37.87
CA LEU A 28 59.14 -31.73 -36.89
C LEU A 28 60.52 -31.25 -36.45
N GLY A 29 60.65 -29.96 -36.16
CA GLY A 29 61.89 -29.33 -35.73
C GLY A 29 61.89 -29.02 -34.25
N LEU A 30 63.04 -29.23 -33.59
CA LEU A 30 63.29 -28.85 -32.21
C LEU A 30 64.49 -27.89 -32.12
N ASP A 31 64.49 -27.01 -31.12
CA ASP A 31 65.67 -26.23 -30.74
C ASP A 31 66.64 -27.06 -29.88
N GLU A 32 67.82 -26.50 -29.58
CA GLU A 32 68.85 -27.16 -28.75
C GLU A 32 68.35 -27.55 -27.34
N LYS A 33 67.25 -26.96 -26.88
CA LYS A 33 66.65 -27.20 -25.56
C LYS A 33 65.45 -28.14 -25.63
N GLY A 34 65.08 -28.63 -26.82
CA GLY A 34 63.94 -29.51 -27.04
C GLY A 34 62.61 -28.81 -27.24
N ASN A 35 62.59 -27.48 -27.37
CA ASN A 35 61.35 -26.76 -27.65
C ASN A 35 60.96 -26.95 -29.12
N TYR A 36 59.66 -27.07 -29.35
CA TYR A 36 59.11 -27.23 -30.68
C TYR A 36 59.30 -25.97 -31.52
N LEU A 37 59.97 -26.12 -32.67
CA LEU A 37 60.24 -25.06 -33.65
C LEU A 37 59.26 -25.04 -34.82
N GLY A 38 58.36 -26.02 -34.92
CA GLY A 38 57.42 -26.16 -36.03
C GLY A 38 57.73 -27.34 -36.94
N ILE A 39 56.96 -27.46 -38.02
CA ILE A 39 57.11 -28.48 -39.07
C ILE A 39 58.31 -28.18 -39.97
N ILE A 40 58.98 -29.23 -40.46
CA ILE A 40 60.12 -29.13 -41.39
C ILE A 40 59.66 -29.58 -42.78
N ALA A 41 59.62 -28.63 -43.71
CA ALA A 41 59.43 -28.89 -45.13
C ALA A 41 60.75 -29.27 -45.81
N GLY A 42 60.69 -30.17 -46.79
CA GLY A 42 61.85 -30.53 -47.61
C GLY A 42 62.87 -31.46 -46.93
N ALA A 43 62.51 -32.10 -45.82
CA ALA A 43 63.35 -33.11 -45.18
C ALA A 43 63.37 -34.39 -46.02
N LYS A 44 64.55 -34.92 -46.33
CA LYS A 44 64.73 -36.16 -47.08
C LYS A 44 64.69 -37.35 -46.12
N ILE A 45 63.82 -38.32 -46.38
CA ILE A 45 63.65 -39.56 -45.63
C ILE A 45 64.11 -40.73 -46.51
N GLU A 46 64.95 -41.60 -45.99
CA GLU A 46 65.38 -42.85 -46.63
C GLU A 46 65.12 -44.02 -45.69
N LEU A 47 64.48 -45.08 -46.20
CA LEU A 47 64.29 -46.35 -45.51
C LEU A 47 65.24 -47.40 -46.07
N GLN A 48 65.91 -48.14 -45.19
CA GLN A 48 66.86 -49.19 -45.49
C GLN A 48 66.34 -50.52 -44.94
N ASN A 49 66.54 -51.60 -45.69
CA ASN A 49 66.28 -52.95 -45.21
C ASN A 49 67.42 -53.47 -44.32
N ASP A 50 67.29 -54.68 -43.80
CA ASP A 50 68.31 -55.33 -42.94
C ASP A 50 69.68 -55.51 -43.62
N ALA A 51 69.73 -55.52 -44.96
CA ALA A 51 70.98 -55.57 -45.72
C ALA A 51 71.65 -54.19 -45.86
N GLY A 52 71.06 -53.13 -45.30
CA GLY A 52 71.53 -51.75 -45.40
C GLY A 52 71.23 -51.07 -46.75
N ALA A 53 70.48 -51.74 -47.63
CA ALA A 53 70.11 -51.18 -48.93
C ALA A 53 68.89 -50.25 -48.77
N VAL A 54 68.97 -49.04 -49.34
CA VAL A 54 67.82 -48.12 -49.38
C VAL A 54 66.74 -48.72 -50.27
N VAL A 55 65.60 -49.05 -49.67
CA VAL A 55 64.44 -49.67 -50.33
C VAL A 55 63.34 -48.67 -50.67
N ALA A 56 63.31 -47.52 -49.99
CA ALA A 56 62.37 -46.45 -50.26
C ALA A 56 62.94 -45.09 -49.83
N SER A 57 62.52 -44.02 -50.50
CA SER A 57 62.85 -42.65 -50.10
C SER A 57 61.73 -41.69 -50.47
N THR A 58 61.52 -40.66 -49.65
CA THR A 58 60.58 -39.57 -49.92
C THR A 58 61.11 -38.26 -49.35
N THR A 59 60.40 -37.15 -49.60
CA THR A 59 60.71 -35.84 -49.03
C THR A 59 59.47 -35.25 -48.39
N SER A 60 59.62 -34.63 -47.21
CA SER A 60 58.48 -34.01 -46.52
C SER A 60 57.93 -32.82 -47.31
N SER A 61 56.61 -32.72 -47.35
CA SER A 61 55.87 -31.62 -48.00
C SER A 61 55.97 -30.31 -47.21
N TYR A 62 55.37 -29.24 -47.73
CA TYR A 62 55.34 -27.93 -47.07
C TYR A 62 54.65 -27.94 -45.70
N THR A 63 53.82 -28.94 -45.40
CA THR A 63 53.19 -29.14 -44.08
C THR A 63 54.00 -30.06 -43.16
N GLY A 64 55.21 -30.43 -43.58
CA GLY A 64 56.06 -31.43 -42.93
C GLY A 64 55.61 -32.87 -43.16
N PHE A 65 54.49 -33.12 -43.85
CA PHE A 65 53.95 -34.46 -44.05
C PHE A 65 54.76 -35.29 -45.06
N TYR A 66 55.00 -36.57 -44.77
CA TYR A 66 55.58 -37.55 -45.68
C TYR A 66 54.74 -38.84 -45.70
N ALA A 67 54.80 -39.59 -46.80
CA ALA A 67 54.23 -40.93 -46.91
C ALA A 67 55.09 -41.81 -47.82
N ILE A 68 55.25 -43.08 -47.43
CA ILE A 68 55.92 -44.13 -48.19
C ILE A 68 55.00 -45.35 -48.19
N ASN A 69 54.51 -45.72 -49.36
CA ASN A 69 53.58 -46.83 -49.55
C ASN A 69 54.30 -48.02 -50.19
N GLY A 70 53.70 -49.21 -50.13
CA GLY A 70 54.21 -50.38 -50.85
C GLY A 70 55.33 -51.13 -50.12
N LEU A 71 55.44 -50.96 -48.80
CA LEU A 71 56.47 -51.59 -48.00
C LEU A 71 56.02 -52.99 -47.56
N SER A 72 56.89 -53.99 -47.71
CA SER A 72 56.63 -55.31 -47.13
C SER A 72 56.69 -55.25 -45.60
N ALA A 73 55.95 -56.12 -44.92
CA ALA A 73 56.06 -56.28 -43.47
C ALA A 73 57.47 -56.78 -43.09
N ALA A 74 58.30 -55.86 -42.62
CA ALA A 74 59.71 -56.07 -42.28
C ALA A 74 60.20 -54.95 -41.35
N PRO A 75 61.32 -55.18 -40.63
CA PRO A 75 62.06 -54.08 -40.01
C PRO A 75 62.70 -53.18 -41.08
N TYR A 76 62.61 -51.87 -40.86
CA TYR A 76 63.28 -50.85 -41.67
C TYR A 76 64.10 -49.94 -40.78
N ARG A 77 65.33 -49.65 -41.19
CA ARG A 77 66.13 -48.56 -40.62
C ARG A 77 65.85 -47.29 -41.41
N TYR A 78 66.02 -46.12 -40.80
CA TYR A 78 65.85 -44.86 -41.53
C TYR A 78 66.99 -43.87 -41.36
N THR A 79 67.08 -42.96 -42.32
CA THR A 79 67.90 -41.76 -42.24
C THR A 79 67.06 -40.56 -42.65
N VAL A 80 67.04 -39.52 -41.82
CA VAL A 80 66.34 -38.26 -42.11
C VAL A 80 67.29 -37.08 -42.10
N LYS A 81 67.26 -36.29 -43.16
CA LYS A 81 68.14 -35.12 -43.35
C LYS A 81 67.34 -33.88 -43.74
N ALA A 82 67.63 -32.74 -43.10
CA ALA A 82 67.07 -31.45 -43.50
C ALA A 82 68.09 -30.33 -43.29
N ALA A 83 68.06 -29.31 -44.15
CA ALA A 83 68.99 -28.20 -44.06
C ALA A 83 68.86 -27.43 -42.73
N GLY A 84 69.99 -27.20 -42.05
CA GLY A 84 70.02 -26.48 -40.77
C GLY A 84 69.66 -27.32 -39.53
N TYR A 85 69.48 -28.63 -39.72
CA TYR A 85 69.22 -29.59 -38.66
C TYR A 85 70.25 -30.72 -38.68
N ARG A 86 70.51 -31.31 -37.52
CA ARG A 86 71.36 -32.49 -37.40
C ARG A 86 70.69 -33.70 -38.04
N ASP A 87 71.44 -34.44 -38.86
CA ASP A 87 70.99 -35.71 -39.44
C ASP A 87 70.54 -36.69 -38.35
N GLU A 88 69.38 -37.30 -38.59
CA GLU A 88 68.87 -38.39 -37.76
C GLU A 88 69.25 -39.71 -38.45
N ALA A 89 70.47 -40.19 -38.19
CA ALA A 89 71.14 -41.25 -38.96
C ALA A 89 71.69 -42.43 -38.12
N HIS A 90 71.42 -42.49 -36.82
CA HIS A 90 71.99 -43.51 -35.94
C HIS A 90 71.07 -44.73 -35.86
N GLU A 91 71.30 -45.75 -36.69
CA GLU A 91 70.83 -47.15 -36.63
C GLU A 91 69.39 -47.47 -36.14
N ARG A 92 68.52 -46.47 -36.07
CA ARG A 92 67.13 -46.56 -35.61
C ARG A 92 66.25 -47.15 -36.69
N GLY A 93 65.22 -47.86 -36.26
CA GLY A 93 64.22 -48.41 -37.17
C GLY A 93 62.83 -48.53 -36.57
N PHE A 94 61.92 -49.04 -37.38
CA PHE A 94 60.60 -49.50 -36.96
C PHE A 94 60.29 -50.80 -37.71
N ALA A 95 59.47 -51.66 -37.11
CA ALA A 95 58.97 -52.86 -37.75
C ALA A 95 57.56 -52.60 -38.29
N LEU A 96 57.37 -52.80 -39.60
CA LEU A 96 56.04 -52.78 -40.19
C LEU A 96 55.36 -54.14 -39.93
N PRO A 97 54.21 -54.18 -39.23
CA PRO A 97 53.49 -55.42 -38.97
C PRO A 97 52.87 -55.99 -40.26
N ALA A 98 52.58 -57.29 -40.25
CA ALA A 98 51.87 -57.94 -41.35
C ALA A 98 50.40 -57.47 -41.39
N GLY A 99 50.01 -56.72 -42.43
CA GLY A 99 48.65 -56.24 -42.63
C GLY A 99 48.57 -54.96 -43.49
N GLU A 100 47.34 -54.53 -43.81
CA GLU A 100 47.01 -53.30 -44.56
C GLU A 100 46.89 -52.05 -43.66
N THR A 101 47.60 -52.01 -42.53
CA THR A 101 47.51 -50.90 -41.58
C THR A 101 48.52 -49.81 -41.91
N ASP A 102 48.04 -48.58 -42.11
CA ASP A 102 48.87 -47.38 -42.18
C ASP A 102 49.63 -47.19 -40.86
N HIS A 103 50.96 -47.16 -40.93
CA HIS A 103 51.81 -46.92 -39.76
C HIS A 103 52.16 -45.43 -39.68
N VAL A 104 51.83 -44.81 -38.55
CA VAL A 104 52.17 -43.40 -38.32
C VAL A 104 53.49 -43.28 -37.60
N HIS A 105 54.46 -42.56 -38.16
CA HIS A 105 55.74 -42.28 -37.52
C HIS A 105 56.18 -40.83 -37.78
N ASP A 106 56.37 -40.05 -36.73
CA ASP A 106 56.83 -38.66 -36.85
C ASP A 106 58.34 -38.57 -36.58
N PHE A 107 59.05 -37.81 -37.41
CA PHE A 107 60.50 -37.58 -37.28
C PHE A 107 60.79 -36.25 -36.59
N LEU A 108 61.78 -36.21 -35.70
CA LEU A 108 62.14 -35.00 -34.95
C LEU A 108 63.61 -34.66 -35.14
N LEU A 109 63.87 -33.58 -35.86
CA LEU A 109 65.21 -33.10 -36.14
C LEU A 109 65.56 -31.92 -35.22
N THR A 110 66.74 -31.96 -34.60
CA THR A 110 67.24 -30.87 -33.74
C THR A 110 68.08 -29.88 -34.56
N ARG A 111 67.84 -28.58 -34.38
CA ARG A 111 68.59 -27.50 -35.06
C ARG A 111 70.07 -27.55 -34.69
N GLU A 112 70.97 -27.34 -35.64
CA GLU A 112 72.42 -27.40 -35.39
C GLU A 112 72.87 -26.33 -34.37
N GLY A 113 73.30 -26.79 -33.18
CA GLY A 113 74.05 -26.04 -32.19
C GLY A 113 75.50 -26.48 -32.12
N LYS A 114 76.42 -25.59 -31.72
CA LYS A 114 77.89 -25.78 -31.67
C LYS A 114 78.34 -27.22 -31.38
N ALA A 115 79.23 -27.74 -32.24
CA ALA A 115 79.84 -29.07 -32.12
C ALA A 115 80.50 -29.28 -30.75
N GLY A 116 79.93 -30.17 -29.94
CA GLY A 116 80.45 -30.47 -28.61
C GLY A 116 79.53 -31.30 -27.72
N ALA A 117 78.93 -32.37 -28.26
CA ALA A 117 78.35 -33.44 -27.44
C ALA A 117 78.27 -34.71 -28.28
N SER A 118 79.33 -35.51 -28.26
CA SER A 118 79.28 -36.93 -28.58
C SER A 118 78.60 -37.64 -27.40
N GLN A 119 77.35 -38.07 -27.58
CA GLN A 119 76.69 -39.03 -26.68
C GLN A 119 77.13 -40.46 -27.05
N PRO A 120 77.19 -41.38 -26.07
CA PRO A 120 78.02 -42.58 -26.13
C PRO A 120 77.57 -43.52 -27.25
N ALA A 121 78.54 -44.03 -28.01
CA ALA A 121 78.34 -45.22 -28.83
C ALA A 121 77.83 -46.34 -27.92
N MET A 122 76.58 -46.74 -28.10
CA MET A 122 76.04 -47.90 -27.41
C MET A 122 76.70 -49.15 -27.97
N ALA A 123 77.44 -49.83 -27.11
CA ALA A 123 77.98 -51.14 -27.37
C ALA A 123 76.84 -52.11 -27.73
N LEU A 124 77.01 -52.78 -28.87
CA LEU A 124 76.18 -53.88 -29.33
C LEU A 124 76.21 -55.00 -28.26
N GLN A 125 75.10 -55.26 -27.57
CA GLN A 125 74.96 -56.45 -26.74
C GLN A 125 73.56 -57.07 -26.84
N SER A 126 73.54 -58.26 -27.46
CA SER A 126 72.67 -59.40 -27.20
C SER A 126 71.14 -59.25 -27.35
N GLY A 127 70.65 -59.48 -28.58
CA GLY A 127 69.64 -60.51 -28.88
C GLY A 127 68.27 -60.52 -28.16
N ARG A 128 67.79 -59.39 -27.61
CA ARG A 128 66.41 -59.25 -27.09
C ARG A 128 65.81 -57.91 -27.55
N PRO A 129 64.51 -57.85 -27.88
CA PRO A 129 63.89 -56.63 -28.40
C PRO A 129 63.90 -55.50 -27.38
N ALA A 130 64.18 -54.28 -27.84
CA ALA A 130 63.95 -53.04 -27.08
C ALA A 130 62.63 -52.39 -27.51
N VAL A 131 61.85 -51.84 -26.57
CA VAL A 131 60.71 -50.97 -26.87
C VAL A 131 61.11 -49.54 -26.57
N HIS A 132 60.90 -48.62 -27.50
CA HIS A 132 61.18 -47.21 -27.29
C HIS A 132 60.12 -46.33 -27.96
N GLY A 133 60.15 -45.03 -27.70
CA GLY A 133 59.22 -44.09 -28.31
C GLY A 133 59.21 -42.76 -27.59
N ARG A 134 58.20 -41.93 -27.82
CA ARG A 134 58.05 -40.61 -27.22
C ARG A 134 56.70 -40.43 -26.55
N VAL A 135 56.69 -39.63 -25.49
CA VAL A 135 55.46 -39.16 -24.85
C VAL A 135 55.18 -37.72 -25.28
N TYR A 136 53.98 -37.48 -25.80
CA TYR A 136 53.48 -36.16 -26.18
C TYR A 136 52.35 -35.72 -25.25
N GLY A 137 52.17 -34.40 -25.15
CA GLY A 137 51.09 -33.78 -24.41
C GLY A 137 50.12 -33.09 -25.35
N GLN A 138 48.85 -33.08 -24.99
CA GLN A 138 47.82 -32.21 -25.56
C GLN A 138 47.08 -31.44 -24.47
N ASP A 139 46.57 -30.26 -24.82
CA ASP A 139 45.68 -29.50 -23.96
C ASP A 139 44.29 -30.16 -23.86
N TRP A 140 43.43 -29.62 -22.97
CA TRP A 140 42.07 -30.13 -22.75
C TRP A 140 41.16 -30.00 -23.99
N GLN A 141 41.57 -29.26 -25.02
CA GLN A 141 40.86 -29.11 -26.31
C GLN A 141 41.40 -30.04 -27.39
N GLY A 142 42.37 -30.91 -27.07
CA GLY A 142 42.98 -31.86 -28.01
C GLY A 142 44.05 -31.25 -28.92
N ARG A 143 44.60 -30.07 -28.57
CA ARG A 143 45.72 -29.47 -29.32
C ARG A 143 47.04 -29.98 -28.78
N LEU A 144 47.89 -30.49 -29.66
CA LEU A 144 49.22 -30.97 -29.32
C LEU A 144 50.09 -29.82 -28.78
N ILE A 145 50.62 -29.98 -27.56
CA ILE A 145 51.45 -28.98 -26.87
C ILE A 145 52.94 -29.34 -26.83
N GLY A 146 53.32 -30.54 -27.29
CA GLY A 146 54.71 -30.96 -27.50
C GLY A 146 55.13 -32.18 -26.67
N PRO A 147 56.41 -32.58 -26.70
CA PRO A 147 56.92 -33.74 -25.96
C PRO A 147 56.91 -33.51 -24.45
N VAL A 148 56.59 -34.56 -23.68
CA VAL A 148 56.50 -34.55 -22.21
C VAL A 148 57.72 -35.26 -21.62
N ALA A 149 58.70 -34.48 -21.19
CA ALA A 149 59.83 -35.00 -20.42
C ALA A 149 59.39 -35.35 -18.99
N GLY A 150 60.01 -36.38 -18.39
CA GLY A 150 59.68 -36.84 -17.04
C GLY A 150 58.46 -37.74 -16.96
N ALA A 151 57.75 -38.00 -18.06
CA ALA A 151 56.65 -38.97 -18.08
C ALA A 151 57.16 -40.37 -17.73
N GLN A 152 56.43 -41.08 -16.86
CA GLN A 152 56.71 -42.45 -16.46
C GLN A 152 55.88 -43.41 -17.33
N VAL A 153 56.57 -44.25 -18.10
CA VAL A 153 55.99 -45.30 -18.94
C VAL A 153 56.16 -46.64 -18.24
N GLU A 154 55.05 -47.31 -17.93
CA GLU A 154 55.03 -48.64 -17.34
C GLU A 154 54.43 -49.63 -18.32
N LEU A 155 55.14 -50.73 -18.57
CA LEU A 155 54.61 -51.87 -19.32
C LEU A 155 54.18 -52.96 -18.34
N LEU A 156 52.97 -53.49 -18.53
CA LEU A 156 52.37 -54.49 -17.68
C LEU A 156 52.19 -55.80 -18.44
N SER A 157 52.58 -56.92 -17.83
CA SER A 157 52.36 -58.28 -18.35
C SER A 157 51.46 -59.02 -17.35
N GLY A 158 50.27 -59.44 -17.77
CA GLY A 158 49.30 -60.09 -16.87
C GLY A 158 48.87 -59.21 -15.69
N GLY A 159 48.79 -57.88 -15.89
CA GLY A 159 48.39 -56.90 -14.87
C GLY A 159 49.47 -56.51 -13.86
N ARG A 160 50.69 -57.02 -13.98
CA ARG A 160 51.84 -56.63 -13.14
C ARG A 160 52.84 -55.82 -13.96
N VAL A 161 53.42 -54.77 -13.37
CA VAL A 161 54.47 -53.97 -14.00
C VAL A 161 55.68 -54.87 -14.29
N ALA A 162 55.95 -55.07 -15.58
CA ALA A 162 57.03 -55.89 -16.08
C ALA A 162 58.29 -55.06 -16.40
N ALA A 163 58.10 -53.78 -16.78
CA ALA A 163 59.18 -52.83 -16.98
C ALA A 163 58.69 -51.38 -16.84
N THR A 164 59.62 -50.48 -16.56
CA THR A 164 59.35 -49.04 -16.44
C THR A 164 60.47 -48.25 -17.12
N ALA A 165 60.12 -47.16 -17.80
CA ALA A 165 61.05 -46.16 -18.28
C ALA A 165 60.54 -44.75 -17.96
N THR A 166 61.47 -43.79 -17.91
CA THR A 166 61.15 -42.37 -17.78
C THR A 166 61.54 -41.66 -19.06
N ALA A 167 60.61 -40.88 -19.61
CA ALA A 167 60.83 -40.06 -20.78
C ALA A 167 61.93 -39.02 -20.51
N SER A 168 63.00 -39.10 -21.28
CA SER A 168 64.19 -38.27 -21.19
C SER A 168 63.96 -36.84 -21.71
N ALA A 169 64.77 -35.92 -21.19
CA ALA A 169 64.89 -34.57 -21.72
C ALA A 169 66.20 -34.43 -22.54
N PRO A 170 66.22 -33.63 -23.62
CA PRO A 170 65.08 -33.02 -24.29
C PRO A 170 64.33 -34.03 -25.20
N GLY A 171 63.00 -33.89 -25.33
CA GLY A 171 62.23 -34.55 -26.39
C GLY A 171 61.34 -35.73 -25.99
N GLY A 172 61.18 -36.03 -24.70
CA GLY A 172 60.16 -36.97 -24.22
C GLY A 172 60.42 -38.43 -24.61
N TYR A 173 61.65 -38.80 -24.93
CA TYR A 173 62.01 -40.14 -25.42
C TYR A 173 62.19 -41.14 -24.28
N TYR A 174 61.56 -42.30 -24.36
CA TYR A 174 61.74 -43.40 -23.42
C TYR A 174 62.28 -44.64 -24.14
N GLU A 175 63.01 -45.49 -23.41
CA GLU A 175 63.51 -46.77 -23.92
C GLU A 175 63.50 -47.82 -22.80
N ILE A 176 63.03 -49.01 -23.13
CA ILE A 176 63.01 -50.20 -22.28
C ILE A 176 63.74 -51.32 -23.03
N LYS A 177 64.91 -51.71 -22.52
CA LYS A 177 65.75 -52.75 -23.13
C LYS A 177 65.42 -54.13 -22.59
N SER A 178 65.75 -55.15 -23.38
CA SER A 178 65.75 -56.56 -22.95
C SER A 178 64.38 -57.09 -22.49
N LEU A 179 63.30 -56.66 -23.14
CA LEU A 179 61.96 -57.12 -22.82
C LEU A 179 61.80 -58.61 -23.23
N PRO A 180 61.24 -59.45 -22.34
CA PRO A 180 60.76 -60.77 -22.74
C PRO A 180 59.75 -60.69 -23.88
N LEU A 181 59.71 -61.72 -24.72
CA LEU A 181 58.61 -61.86 -25.68
C LEU A 181 57.32 -62.16 -24.92
N ASN A 182 56.44 -61.17 -24.81
CA ASN A 182 55.13 -61.26 -24.17
C ASN A 182 54.17 -60.22 -24.77
N GLU A 183 52.89 -60.35 -24.44
CA GLU A 183 51.91 -59.28 -24.61
C GLU A 183 52.02 -58.30 -23.43
N TYR A 184 52.12 -57.02 -23.76
CA TYR A 184 52.23 -55.94 -22.79
C TYR A 184 51.06 -54.98 -22.94
N THR A 185 50.42 -54.64 -21.84
CA THR A 185 49.63 -53.40 -21.73
C THR A 185 50.49 -52.29 -21.17
N TYR A 186 50.04 -51.04 -21.25
CA TYR A 186 50.81 -49.91 -20.73
C TYR A 186 49.99 -48.99 -19.83
N ARG A 187 50.72 -48.28 -18.97
CA ARG A 187 50.24 -47.14 -18.18
C ARG A 187 51.26 -46.03 -18.26
N VAL A 188 50.82 -44.82 -18.61
CA VAL A 188 51.70 -43.65 -18.73
C VAL A 188 51.19 -42.51 -17.87
N THR A 189 52.07 -41.94 -17.03
CA THR A 189 51.76 -40.85 -16.11
C THR A 189 52.75 -39.71 -16.26
N ALA A 190 52.28 -38.47 -16.08
CA ALA A 190 53.14 -37.29 -16.01
C ALA A 190 52.44 -36.20 -15.19
N ASP A 191 53.21 -35.36 -14.51
CA ASP A 191 52.69 -34.25 -13.72
C ASP A 191 51.92 -33.26 -14.61
N GLY A 192 50.71 -32.89 -14.17
CA GLY A 192 49.84 -31.97 -14.90
C GLY A 192 49.00 -32.61 -16.02
N TYR A 193 49.06 -33.94 -16.20
CA TYR A 193 48.27 -34.67 -17.19
C TYR A 193 47.40 -35.76 -16.55
N LYS A 194 46.28 -36.10 -17.21
CA LYS A 194 45.49 -37.28 -16.87
C LYS A 194 46.32 -38.54 -17.19
N PRO A 195 46.39 -39.53 -16.27
CA PRO A 195 47.00 -40.83 -16.56
C PRO A 195 46.37 -41.48 -17.78
N GLU A 196 47.22 -41.99 -18.67
CA GLU A 196 46.83 -42.82 -19.80
C GLU A 196 46.95 -44.29 -19.37
N ASP A 197 45.81 -44.91 -19.07
CA ASP A 197 45.70 -46.28 -18.55
C ASP A 197 44.53 -47.00 -19.25
N GLU A 198 44.46 -46.88 -20.58
CA GLU A 198 43.40 -47.50 -21.39
C GLU A 198 43.55 -49.03 -21.52
N GLN A 199 44.53 -49.63 -20.84
CA GLN A 199 44.88 -51.06 -20.93
C GLN A 199 45.06 -51.56 -22.37
N ARG A 200 45.36 -50.66 -23.30
CA ARG A 200 45.71 -51.00 -24.67
C ARG A 200 47.00 -51.82 -24.66
N GLY A 201 47.01 -52.90 -25.42
CA GLY A 201 48.11 -53.85 -25.47
C GLY A 201 48.82 -53.87 -26.81
N PHE A 202 50.11 -54.18 -26.79
CA PHE A 202 50.88 -54.51 -27.97
C PHE A 202 51.69 -55.79 -27.72
N SER A 203 51.97 -56.52 -28.80
CA SER A 203 52.84 -57.70 -28.77
C SER A 203 54.18 -57.34 -29.39
N VAL A 204 55.27 -57.58 -28.66
CA VAL A 204 56.62 -57.33 -29.18
C VAL A 204 56.97 -58.44 -30.19
N PRO A 205 57.23 -58.12 -31.47
CA PRO A 205 57.47 -59.14 -32.49
C PRO A 205 58.74 -59.96 -32.21
N LYS A 206 58.69 -61.26 -32.55
CA LYS A 206 59.74 -62.25 -32.25
C LYS A 206 61.11 -61.96 -32.86
N ASP A 207 61.13 -61.25 -33.98
CA ASP A 207 62.33 -60.95 -34.76
C ASP A 207 62.62 -59.43 -34.81
N ALA A 208 61.93 -58.62 -34.01
CA ALA A 208 62.19 -57.18 -33.93
C ALA A 208 63.44 -56.92 -33.07
N LEU A 209 64.41 -56.18 -33.60
CA LEU A 209 65.52 -55.65 -32.80
C LEU A 209 65.03 -54.47 -31.92
N GLU A 210 64.11 -53.67 -32.44
CA GLU A 210 63.52 -52.49 -31.80
C GLU A 210 62.03 -52.35 -32.17
N TYR A 211 61.18 -51.93 -31.22
CA TYR A 211 59.75 -51.66 -31.42
C TYR A 211 59.41 -50.24 -30.95
N VAL A 212 58.76 -49.45 -31.80
CA VAL A 212 58.43 -48.05 -31.51
C VAL A 212 56.97 -47.90 -31.07
N GLN A 213 56.74 -47.28 -29.91
CA GLN A 213 55.41 -46.95 -29.42
C GLN A 213 55.39 -45.53 -28.84
N ASP A 214 54.58 -44.65 -29.41
CA ASP A 214 54.40 -43.29 -28.89
C ASP A 214 53.14 -43.19 -28.01
N PHE A 215 53.14 -42.25 -27.07
CA PHE A 215 52.03 -42.00 -26.15
C PHE A 215 51.58 -40.55 -26.18
N LEU A 216 50.29 -40.31 -25.93
CA LEU A 216 49.70 -38.97 -25.90
C LEU A 216 48.94 -38.78 -24.59
N LEU A 217 49.33 -37.78 -23.79
CA LEU A 217 48.72 -37.45 -22.50
C LEU A 217 47.87 -36.17 -22.61
N THR A 218 46.75 -36.09 -21.90
CA THR A 218 45.80 -34.95 -21.97
C THR A 218 45.79 -34.14 -20.66
N GLN A 219 45.95 -32.81 -20.74
CA GLN A 219 45.79 -31.94 -19.56
C GLN A 219 44.30 -31.83 -19.14
N PRO A 220 43.99 -31.82 -17.83
CA PRO A 220 42.63 -31.54 -17.36
C PRO A 220 42.23 -30.07 -17.61
N PRO A 221 40.92 -29.75 -17.70
CA PRO A 221 40.46 -28.38 -17.81
C PRO A 221 40.91 -27.52 -16.61
N PRO A 222 41.20 -26.23 -16.80
CA PRO A 222 41.53 -25.34 -15.69
C PRO A 222 40.33 -25.19 -14.75
N LYS A 223 40.55 -25.33 -13.43
CA LYS A 223 39.52 -25.09 -12.40
C LYS A 223 39.23 -23.59 -12.28
N THR A 224 38.38 -23.08 -13.15
CA THR A 224 37.66 -21.82 -12.92
C THR A 224 36.39 -22.19 -12.15
N GLY A 225 36.12 -21.61 -10.97
CA GLY A 225 34.92 -21.93 -10.16
C GLY A 225 33.59 -21.51 -10.79
N ARG A 226 33.40 -21.82 -12.07
CA ARG A 226 32.22 -21.60 -12.90
C ARG A 226 32.01 -22.83 -13.80
N CYS A 227 30.78 -23.27 -13.93
CA CYS A 227 30.41 -24.45 -14.71
C CYS A 227 29.09 -24.25 -15.45
N ASP A 228 28.90 -24.97 -16.55
CA ASP A 228 27.58 -25.12 -17.15
C ASP A 228 26.76 -26.08 -16.29
N LEU A 229 25.59 -25.63 -15.84
CA LEU A 229 24.72 -26.39 -14.96
C LEU A 229 23.58 -27.04 -15.76
N PRO A 230 23.64 -28.36 -16.02
CA PRO A 230 22.53 -29.10 -16.61
C PRO A 230 21.39 -29.30 -15.60
N VAL A 231 20.18 -29.01 -16.04
CA VAL A 231 18.95 -29.08 -15.24
C VAL A 231 17.90 -29.92 -15.97
N LEU A 232 17.16 -30.73 -15.22
CA LEU A 232 15.98 -31.46 -15.67
C LEU A 232 14.78 -31.06 -14.82
N VAL A 233 13.70 -30.60 -15.45
CA VAL A 233 12.44 -30.26 -14.79
C VAL A 233 11.40 -31.31 -15.12
N VAL A 234 10.82 -31.93 -14.08
CA VAL A 234 9.78 -32.95 -14.21
C VAL A 234 8.55 -32.60 -13.39
N LYS A 235 7.37 -32.97 -13.89
CA LYS A 235 6.10 -32.93 -13.17
C LYS A 235 5.85 -34.29 -12.53
N LYS A 236 5.53 -34.27 -11.23
CA LYS A 236 5.38 -35.46 -10.39
C LYS A 236 3.91 -35.77 -10.10
N PHE A 237 3.41 -36.90 -10.59
CA PHE A 237 2.04 -37.32 -10.33
C PHE A 237 1.99 -38.40 -9.24
N PRO A 238 1.14 -38.24 -8.21
CA PRO A 238 0.85 -39.33 -7.30
C PRO A 238 0.02 -40.40 -8.00
N THR A 239 0.38 -41.68 -7.84
CA THR A 239 -0.45 -42.82 -8.28
C THR A 239 -1.05 -43.55 -7.08
N THR A 240 -2.02 -44.44 -7.32
CA THR A 240 -2.78 -45.16 -6.29
C THR A 240 -1.98 -46.19 -5.48
N LYS A 241 -0.68 -46.35 -5.71
CA LYS A 241 0.20 -47.34 -5.06
C LYS A 241 1.52 -46.77 -4.52
N ASP A 242 1.54 -45.52 -4.05
CA ASP A 242 2.76 -44.82 -3.58
C ASP A 242 3.89 -44.72 -4.64
N GLU A 243 3.58 -45.02 -5.89
CA GLU A 243 4.48 -44.88 -7.03
C GLU A 243 4.25 -43.50 -7.66
N PHE A 244 5.31 -42.82 -8.11
CA PHE A 244 5.19 -41.51 -8.74
C PHE A 244 5.55 -41.59 -10.22
N VAL A 245 4.71 -41.03 -11.07
CA VAL A 245 5.06 -40.84 -12.50
C VAL A 245 5.74 -39.49 -12.64
N ARG A 246 6.95 -39.49 -13.21
CA ARG A 246 7.68 -38.27 -13.58
C ARG A 246 7.49 -38.03 -15.07
N MET A 247 6.95 -36.86 -15.43
CA MET A 247 6.85 -36.44 -16.83
C MET A 247 7.78 -35.24 -17.08
N PRO A 248 8.58 -35.24 -18.15
CA PRO A 248 9.42 -34.10 -18.50
C PRO A 248 8.57 -32.87 -18.82
N MET A 249 9.01 -31.70 -18.36
CA MET A 249 8.28 -30.44 -18.51
C MET A 249 8.96 -29.52 -19.51
N ALA A 250 8.38 -29.38 -20.69
CA ALA A 250 8.81 -28.40 -21.68
C ALA A 250 8.37 -26.98 -21.33
N ASN A 251 9.15 -25.98 -21.73
CA ASN A 251 8.88 -24.56 -21.49
C ASN A 251 8.75 -24.18 -20.00
N ALA A 252 9.40 -24.93 -19.11
CA ALA A 252 9.59 -24.51 -17.72
C ALA A 252 10.68 -23.43 -17.67
N HIS A 253 10.35 -22.27 -17.14
CA HIS A 253 11.21 -21.11 -17.07
C HIS A 253 11.97 -21.09 -15.74
N ILE A 254 13.28 -21.28 -15.79
CA ILE A 254 14.15 -21.36 -14.61
C ILE A 254 14.84 -20.01 -14.39
N VAL A 255 14.82 -19.52 -13.15
CA VAL A 255 15.54 -18.32 -12.70
C VAL A 255 16.43 -18.68 -11.52
N LEU A 256 17.72 -18.35 -11.61
CA LEU A 256 18.68 -18.46 -10.51
C LEU A 256 19.01 -17.06 -9.97
N LEU A 257 18.85 -16.88 -8.66
CA LEU A 257 19.14 -15.65 -7.94
C LEU A 257 20.28 -15.91 -6.94
N PRO A 258 21.48 -15.32 -7.10
CA PRO A 258 22.57 -15.52 -6.15
C PRO A 258 22.18 -14.98 -4.77
N VAL A 259 22.40 -15.77 -3.71
CA VAL A 259 22.06 -15.39 -2.32
C VAL A 259 23.00 -14.30 -1.80
N GLN A 260 24.21 -14.19 -2.37
CA GLN A 260 25.17 -13.12 -2.07
C GLN A 260 25.29 -12.16 -3.28
N ALA A 261 25.13 -10.86 -3.03
CA ALA A 261 24.93 -9.80 -4.03
C ALA A 261 26.14 -9.48 -4.95
N SER A 262 27.16 -10.34 -5.03
CA SER A 262 28.40 -10.06 -5.77
C SER A 262 28.52 -10.76 -7.13
N ALA A 263 27.55 -11.57 -7.54
CA ALA A 263 27.54 -12.22 -8.87
C ALA A 263 26.41 -11.68 -9.76
N PRO A 264 26.65 -11.43 -11.06
CA PRO A 264 25.57 -11.12 -12.00
C PRO A 264 24.66 -12.35 -12.16
N SER A 265 23.38 -12.21 -11.81
CA SER A 265 22.35 -13.23 -12.06
C SER A 265 22.06 -13.33 -13.57
N PRO A 266 21.73 -14.51 -14.12
CA PRO A 266 21.07 -14.58 -15.41
C PRO A 266 19.73 -13.85 -15.32
N THR A 267 19.65 -12.67 -15.93
CA THR A 267 18.47 -11.77 -15.85
C THR A 267 17.29 -12.23 -16.70
N ARG A 268 17.44 -13.33 -17.47
CA ARG A 268 16.39 -13.90 -18.31
C ARG A 268 16.06 -15.33 -17.86
N PRO A 269 14.77 -15.66 -17.72
CA PRO A 269 14.36 -17.03 -17.45
C PRO A 269 14.81 -17.97 -18.57
N ILE A 270 15.37 -19.12 -18.19
CA ILE A 270 15.88 -20.12 -19.13
C ILE A 270 14.79 -21.19 -19.32
N PRO A 271 14.21 -21.33 -20.53
CA PRO A 271 13.20 -22.33 -20.79
C PRO A 271 13.83 -23.72 -20.95
N THR A 272 13.13 -24.75 -20.47
CA THR A 272 13.45 -26.16 -20.77
C THR A 272 12.95 -26.57 -22.15
N ASP A 273 13.66 -27.52 -22.74
CA ASP A 273 13.32 -28.10 -24.04
C ASP A 273 12.17 -29.14 -23.95
N ALA A 274 11.85 -29.80 -25.07
CA ALA A 274 10.79 -30.80 -25.14
C ALA A 274 11.00 -32.02 -24.20
N LYS A 275 12.23 -32.25 -23.72
CA LYS A 275 12.59 -33.32 -22.78
C LYS A 275 12.66 -32.80 -21.34
N GLY A 276 12.31 -31.55 -21.10
CA GLY A 276 12.42 -30.91 -19.80
C GLY A 276 13.85 -30.57 -19.40
N GLU A 277 14.80 -30.61 -20.34
CA GLU A 277 16.21 -30.37 -20.10
C GLU A 277 16.56 -28.91 -20.40
N ALA A 278 17.45 -28.32 -19.61
CA ALA A 278 18.04 -27.00 -19.85
C ALA A 278 19.50 -27.00 -19.40
N VAL A 279 20.33 -26.16 -20.03
CA VAL A 279 21.70 -25.90 -19.57
C VAL A 279 21.80 -24.42 -19.21
N ILE A 280 22.17 -24.14 -17.97
CA ILE A 280 22.45 -22.79 -17.50
C ILE A 280 23.95 -22.55 -17.63
N PRO A 281 24.41 -21.73 -18.58
CA PRO A 281 25.83 -21.59 -18.86
C PRO A 281 26.54 -20.70 -17.83
N ASP A 282 27.84 -20.96 -17.63
CA ASP A 282 28.78 -20.12 -16.84
C ASP A 282 28.29 -19.76 -15.42
N VAL A 283 27.71 -20.71 -14.69
CA VAL A 283 27.21 -20.49 -13.32
C VAL A 283 28.37 -20.58 -12.32
N PRO A 284 28.66 -19.52 -11.54
CA PRO A 284 29.65 -19.59 -10.47
C PRO A 284 29.25 -20.57 -9.35
N GLU A 285 30.23 -21.21 -8.72
CA GLU A 285 29.97 -21.97 -7.50
C GLU A 285 29.44 -21.05 -6.39
N GLY A 286 28.41 -21.49 -5.68
CA GLY A 286 27.76 -20.66 -4.66
C GLY A 286 26.35 -21.12 -4.31
N GLU A 287 25.70 -20.38 -3.41
CA GLU A 287 24.30 -20.61 -3.05
C GLU A 287 23.37 -19.69 -3.84
N TYR A 288 22.31 -20.30 -4.40
CA TYR A 288 21.31 -19.65 -5.23
C TYR A 288 19.92 -19.92 -4.68
N GLY A 289 19.06 -18.90 -4.73
CA GLY A 289 17.62 -19.10 -4.79
C GLY A 289 17.23 -19.54 -6.20
N VAL A 290 16.33 -20.51 -6.29
CA VAL A 290 15.80 -21.04 -7.55
C VAL A 290 14.30 -20.73 -7.60
N ALA A 291 13.83 -20.18 -8.71
CA ALA A 291 12.42 -20.07 -9.03
C ALA A 291 12.14 -20.74 -10.39
N ILE A 292 11.11 -21.58 -10.46
CA ILE A 292 10.73 -22.28 -11.69
C ILE A 292 9.23 -22.15 -11.91
N ASP A 293 8.86 -21.60 -13.06
CA ASP A 293 7.48 -21.48 -13.54
C ASP A 293 7.27 -22.43 -14.72
N ALA A 294 6.29 -23.33 -14.62
CA ALA A 294 6.01 -24.30 -15.67
C ALA A 294 4.50 -24.42 -15.97
N PRO A 295 4.12 -24.72 -17.23
CA PRO A 295 2.72 -24.96 -17.59
C PRO A 295 2.07 -26.05 -16.72
N GLU A 296 0.84 -25.80 -16.27
CA GLU A 296 0.03 -26.78 -15.50
C GLU A 296 0.71 -27.32 -14.22
N CYS A 297 1.68 -26.59 -13.69
CA CYS A 297 2.39 -26.90 -12.45
C CYS A 297 2.29 -25.73 -11.48
N GLU A 298 2.39 -26.06 -10.20
CA GLU A 298 2.63 -25.07 -9.15
C GLU A 298 4.04 -24.47 -9.33
N PRO A 299 4.19 -23.14 -9.19
CA PRO A 299 5.51 -22.52 -9.17
C PRO A 299 6.40 -23.11 -8.08
N PHE A 300 7.64 -23.41 -8.42
CA PHE A 300 8.62 -23.94 -7.48
C PHE A 300 9.56 -22.83 -7.03
N THR A 301 9.76 -22.70 -5.71
CA THR A 301 10.82 -21.87 -5.13
C THR A 301 11.65 -22.69 -4.15
N GLY A 302 12.97 -22.66 -4.28
CA GLY A 302 13.88 -23.41 -3.42
C GLY A 302 15.28 -22.79 -3.36
N THR A 303 16.19 -23.47 -2.68
CA THR A 303 17.62 -23.12 -2.68
C THR A 303 18.43 -24.21 -3.37
N LEU A 304 19.49 -23.81 -4.07
CA LEU A 304 20.42 -24.69 -4.74
C LEU A 304 21.85 -24.23 -4.45
N LYS A 305 22.67 -25.14 -3.95
CA LYS A 305 24.12 -24.93 -3.84
C LYS A 305 24.78 -25.48 -5.10
N VAL A 306 25.36 -24.64 -5.93
CA VAL A 306 26.01 -25.02 -7.18
C VAL A 306 27.50 -25.31 -6.94
N THR A 307 27.98 -26.45 -7.44
CA THR A 307 29.39 -26.87 -7.46
C THR A 307 29.76 -27.42 -8.84
N CYS A 308 30.99 -27.21 -9.31
CA CYS A 308 31.40 -27.55 -10.68
C CYS A 308 31.49 -29.07 -10.96
N ASP A 309 31.25 -29.91 -9.95
CA ASP A 309 31.20 -31.37 -10.04
C ASP A 309 29.76 -31.91 -10.23
N MET A 310 28.75 -31.05 -10.26
CA MET A 310 27.35 -31.45 -10.48
C MET A 310 27.11 -31.98 -11.89
N GLN A 311 26.52 -33.18 -11.99
CA GLN A 311 26.23 -33.83 -13.29
C GLN A 311 24.86 -33.47 -13.90
N GLN A 312 23.80 -33.39 -13.09
CA GLN A 312 22.46 -32.92 -13.49
C GLN A 312 21.62 -32.61 -12.24
N VAL A 313 20.97 -31.45 -12.19
CA VAL A 313 20.04 -31.09 -11.12
C VAL A 313 18.61 -31.38 -11.56
N VAL A 314 17.86 -32.16 -10.77
CA VAL A 314 16.47 -32.52 -11.08
C VAL A 314 15.52 -31.73 -10.18
N PHE A 315 14.60 -30.98 -10.77
CA PHE A 315 13.50 -30.31 -10.07
C PHE A 315 12.19 -31.05 -10.29
N GLU A 316 11.52 -31.41 -9.19
CA GLU A 316 10.21 -32.05 -9.21
C GLU A 316 9.12 -31.02 -8.88
N LEU A 317 8.24 -30.75 -9.84
CA LEU A 317 7.13 -29.82 -9.70
C LEU A 317 5.83 -30.57 -9.43
N SER A 318 4.98 -29.99 -8.60
CA SER A 318 3.64 -30.49 -8.31
C SER A 318 2.66 -30.09 -9.42
N PRO A 319 1.76 -30.98 -9.84
CA PRO A 319 0.71 -30.67 -10.80
C PRO A 319 -0.27 -29.66 -10.22
N CYS A 320 -0.61 -28.64 -11.00
CA CYS A 320 -1.60 -27.66 -10.60
C CYS A 320 -3.00 -28.27 -10.67
N ASN A 321 -3.85 -27.99 -9.67
CA ASN A 321 -5.24 -28.42 -9.69
C ASN A 321 -6.10 -27.42 -10.48
N GLU A 322 -5.93 -27.41 -11.81
CA GLU A 322 -6.60 -26.47 -12.72
C GLU A 322 -8.13 -26.47 -12.58
N ILE A 323 -8.71 -27.64 -12.29
CA ILE A 323 -10.15 -27.76 -12.08
C ILE A 323 -10.56 -26.98 -10.83
N LEU A 324 -9.90 -27.23 -9.69
CA LEU A 324 -10.15 -26.49 -8.44
C LEU A 324 -9.92 -24.99 -8.62
N HIS A 325 -8.78 -24.61 -9.22
CA HIS A 325 -8.39 -23.22 -9.44
C HIS A 325 -9.38 -22.49 -10.36
N SER A 326 -9.92 -23.17 -11.37
CA SER A 326 -10.95 -22.60 -12.25
C SER A 326 -12.25 -22.28 -11.47
N TYR A 327 -12.65 -23.14 -10.53
CA TYR A 327 -13.81 -22.88 -9.70
C TYR A 327 -13.57 -21.76 -8.70
N VAL A 328 -12.40 -21.73 -8.05
CA VAL A 328 -12.04 -20.63 -7.12
C VAL A 328 -12.01 -19.28 -7.86
N ARG A 329 -11.43 -19.22 -9.06
CA ARG A 329 -11.48 -17.99 -9.89
C ARG A 329 -12.90 -17.62 -10.29
N ALA A 330 -13.74 -18.59 -10.66
CA ALA A 330 -15.15 -18.34 -10.97
C ALA A 330 -15.94 -17.85 -9.73
N MET A 331 -15.62 -18.34 -8.53
CA MET A 331 -16.19 -17.79 -7.28
C MET A 331 -15.83 -16.32 -7.11
N LEU A 332 -14.55 -15.97 -7.21
CA LEU A 332 -14.07 -14.60 -6.98
C LEU A 332 -14.41 -13.62 -8.10
N ARG A 333 -14.68 -14.11 -9.31
CA ARG A 333 -15.07 -13.27 -10.46
C ARG A 333 -16.58 -13.10 -10.56
N ASP A 334 -17.30 -14.21 -10.56
CA ASP A 334 -18.74 -14.24 -10.84
C ASP A 334 -19.57 -14.14 -9.55
N GLY A 335 -18.97 -14.52 -8.42
CA GLY A 335 -19.58 -14.50 -7.09
C GLY A 335 -19.30 -13.25 -6.25
N TRP A 336 -18.58 -12.27 -6.80
CA TRP A 336 -18.20 -11.05 -6.09
C TRP A 336 -19.33 -10.00 -6.09
N GLY A 337 -19.67 -9.49 -4.91
CA GLY A 337 -20.63 -8.40 -4.72
C GLY A 337 -21.96 -8.83 -4.07
N PRO A 338 -22.86 -7.87 -3.81
CA PRO A 338 -24.03 -8.07 -2.93
C PRO A 338 -25.27 -8.62 -3.63
N THR A 339 -25.21 -8.96 -4.93
CA THR A 339 -26.41 -9.40 -5.64
C THR A 339 -26.73 -10.88 -5.37
N PRO A 340 -28.00 -11.29 -5.34
CA PRO A 340 -28.37 -12.71 -5.20
C PRO A 340 -27.78 -13.60 -6.30
N ALA A 341 -27.55 -13.04 -7.50
CA ALA A 341 -26.90 -13.76 -8.59
C ALA A 341 -25.42 -14.04 -8.29
N CYS A 342 -24.71 -13.08 -7.70
CA CYS A 342 -23.33 -13.25 -7.22
C CYS A 342 -23.28 -14.34 -6.13
N GLN A 343 -24.14 -14.26 -5.11
CA GLN A 343 -24.19 -15.26 -4.04
C GLN A 343 -24.45 -16.68 -4.58
N ALA A 344 -25.43 -16.82 -5.50
CA ALA A 344 -25.70 -18.11 -6.13
C ALA A 344 -24.52 -18.64 -6.97
N ALA A 345 -23.77 -17.75 -7.63
CA ALA A 345 -22.57 -18.12 -8.38
C ALA A 345 -21.43 -18.56 -7.46
N ALA A 346 -21.20 -17.84 -6.35
CA ALA A 346 -20.21 -18.19 -5.33
C ALA A 346 -20.51 -19.58 -4.73
N GLU A 347 -21.75 -19.81 -4.28
CA GLU A 347 -22.17 -21.09 -3.71
C GLU A 347 -22.05 -22.26 -4.70
N LYS A 348 -22.48 -22.05 -5.95
CA LYS A 348 -22.41 -23.07 -7.00
C LYS A 348 -20.96 -23.50 -7.22
N ASN A 349 -20.06 -22.54 -7.42
CA ASN A 349 -18.66 -22.81 -7.69
C ASN A 349 -17.93 -23.36 -6.45
N CYS A 350 -18.29 -22.94 -5.24
CA CYS A 350 -17.78 -23.52 -4.00
C CYS A 350 -18.17 -25.00 -3.86
N LYS A 351 -19.44 -25.36 -4.11
CA LYS A 351 -19.89 -26.76 -4.11
C LYS A 351 -19.11 -27.61 -5.12
N LEU A 352 -18.75 -27.05 -6.27
CA LEU A 352 -17.94 -27.75 -7.28
C LEU A 352 -16.46 -27.86 -6.86
N ALA A 353 -15.90 -26.81 -6.26
CA ALA A 353 -14.54 -26.78 -5.73
C ALA A 353 -14.35 -27.78 -4.59
N LEU A 354 -15.25 -27.80 -3.60
CA LEU A 354 -15.20 -28.74 -2.46
C LEU A 354 -15.39 -30.20 -2.86
N ARG A 355 -16.02 -30.49 -4.00
CA ARG A 355 -16.08 -31.87 -4.54
C ARG A 355 -14.73 -32.33 -5.09
N ASN A 356 -13.88 -31.39 -5.49
CA ASN A 356 -12.57 -31.67 -6.03
C ASN A 356 -11.51 -31.76 -4.90
N ASP A 357 -11.54 -30.80 -3.97
CA ASP A 357 -10.73 -30.83 -2.75
C ASP A 357 -11.50 -30.19 -1.58
N ASP A 358 -11.97 -31.03 -0.65
CA ASP A 358 -12.68 -30.59 0.55
C ASP A 358 -11.75 -30.00 1.61
N LYS A 359 -10.44 -30.27 1.52
CA LYS A 359 -9.40 -29.80 2.43
C LYS A 359 -8.74 -28.50 1.99
N SER A 360 -9.01 -27.99 0.79
CA SER A 360 -8.44 -26.74 0.29
C SER A 360 -8.83 -25.54 1.15
N CYS A 361 -7.84 -24.80 1.65
CA CYS A 361 -8.05 -23.58 2.44
C CYS A 361 -8.45 -22.40 1.54
N GLU A 362 -8.03 -22.44 0.28
CA GLU A 362 -8.24 -21.45 -0.77
C GLU A 362 -9.74 -21.30 -1.07
N VAL A 363 -10.46 -22.43 -1.11
CA VAL A 363 -11.92 -22.44 -1.34
C VAL A 363 -12.67 -21.76 -0.20
N ASP A 364 -12.33 -22.10 1.05
CA ASP A 364 -12.99 -21.53 2.21
C ASP A 364 -12.67 -20.03 2.36
N LEU A 365 -11.42 -19.61 2.08
CA LEU A 365 -11.06 -18.20 2.03
C LEU A 365 -11.81 -17.46 0.91
N ALA A 366 -11.88 -18.04 -0.30
CA ALA A 366 -12.57 -17.42 -1.42
C ALA A 366 -14.06 -17.22 -1.14
N MET A 367 -14.72 -18.19 -0.49
CA MET A 367 -16.09 -18.02 -0.01
C MET A 367 -16.19 -16.90 1.02
N ALA A 368 -15.31 -16.89 2.02
CA ALA A 368 -15.32 -15.84 3.03
C ALA A 368 -15.20 -14.44 2.41
N LEU A 369 -14.30 -14.25 1.44
CA LEU A 369 -14.15 -12.97 0.75
C LEU A 369 -15.40 -12.60 -0.07
N CYS A 370 -16.06 -13.57 -0.71
CA CYS A 370 -17.33 -13.33 -1.40
C CYS A 370 -18.44 -12.90 -0.42
N GLU A 371 -18.56 -13.56 0.74
CA GLU A 371 -19.52 -13.16 1.78
C GLU A 371 -19.22 -11.78 2.35
N LEU A 372 -17.95 -11.43 2.56
CA LEU A 372 -17.56 -10.08 2.95
C LEU A 372 -17.92 -9.05 1.88
N SER A 373 -17.73 -9.37 0.60
CA SER A 373 -18.13 -8.50 -0.51
C SER A 373 -19.65 -8.31 -0.61
N SER A 374 -20.42 -9.25 -0.06
CA SER A 374 -21.88 -9.19 -0.01
C SER A 374 -22.41 -8.48 1.24
N GLY A 375 -21.56 -8.28 2.25
CA GLY A 375 -21.90 -7.69 3.54
C GLY A 375 -22.35 -8.71 4.60
N ASP A 376 -22.29 -10.01 4.31
CA ASP A 376 -22.62 -11.08 5.25
C ASP A 376 -21.39 -11.47 6.10
N HIS A 377 -21.19 -10.73 7.19
CA HIS A 377 -20.07 -10.95 8.11
C HIS A 377 -20.19 -12.27 8.90
N ASP A 378 -21.40 -12.74 9.19
CA ASP A 378 -21.62 -13.93 10.00
C ASP A 378 -21.27 -15.19 9.21
N SER A 379 -21.72 -15.26 7.95
CA SER A 379 -21.35 -16.33 7.03
C SER A 379 -19.85 -16.31 6.73
N ALA A 380 -19.27 -15.13 6.51
CA ALA A 380 -17.83 -14.99 6.32
C ALA A 380 -17.03 -15.54 7.52
N GLN A 381 -17.46 -15.24 8.75
CA GLN A 381 -16.79 -15.73 9.96
C GLN A 381 -16.82 -17.26 10.06
N GLN A 382 -17.90 -17.92 9.65
CA GLN A 382 -17.99 -19.39 9.61
C GLN A 382 -17.01 -19.99 8.59
N TRP A 383 -16.93 -19.42 7.39
CA TRP A 383 -15.98 -19.86 6.36
C TRP A 383 -14.53 -19.65 6.78
N LEU A 384 -14.20 -18.52 7.41
CA LEU A 384 -12.87 -18.28 7.96
C LEU A 384 -12.53 -19.25 9.10
N ALA A 385 -13.49 -19.60 9.95
CA ALA A 385 -13.29 -20.61 10.96
C ALA A 385 -13.00 -21.99 10.37
N LYS A 386 -13.69 -22.36 9.29
CA LYS A 386 -13.44 -23.59 8.55
C LYS A 386 -12.04 -23.59 7.91
N ALA A 387 -11.65 -22.49 7.26
CA ALA A 387 -10.32 -22.30 6.68
C ALA A 387 -9.21 -22.45 7.74
N ILE A 388 -9.35 -21.75 8.87
CA ILE A 388 -8.36 -21.77 9.95
C ILE A 388 -8.27 -23.16 10.60
N GLY A 389 -9.42 -23.84 10.77
CA GLY A 389 -9.49 -25.18 11.34
C GLY A 389 -8.70 -26.25 10.58
N LYS A 390 -8.39 -26.00 9.30
CA LYS A 390 -7.57 -26.90 8.46
C LYS A 390 -6.07 -26.90 8.81
N LYS A 391 -5.60 -25.89 9.55
CA LYS A 391 -4.19 -25.76 10.01
C LYS A 391 -3.16 -25.91 8.86
N SER A 392 -3.50 -25.39 7.69
CA SER A 392 -2.63 -25.43 6.52
C SER A 392 -1.41 -24.51 6.68
N ALA A 393 -0.28 -24.89 6.09
CA ALA A 393 0.89 -24.02 5.95
C ALA A 393 0.79 -23.09 4.72
N SER A 394 -0.35 -23.09 4.01
CA SER A 394 -0.54 -22.27 2.81
C SER A 394 -0.70 -20.78 3.13
N LYS A 395 -0.34 -19.95 2.16
CA LYS A 395 -0.53 -18.49 2.17
C LYS A 395 -1.98 -18.09 2.41
N SER A 396 -2.93 -18.82 1.82
CA SER A 396 -4.37 -18.62 2.01
C SER A 396 -4.82 -18.79 3.46
N TRP A 397 -4.16 -19.66 4.22
CA TRP A 397 -4.44 -19.81 5.64
C TRP A 397 -4.02 -18.57 6.43
N ASP A 398 -2.84 -17.99 6.14
CA ASP A 398 -2.40 -16.74 6.77
C ASP A 398 -3.37 -15.59 6.47
N ARG A 399 -3.85 -15.50 5.22
CA ARG A 399 -4.86 -14.51 4.83
C ARG A 399 -6.22 -14.74 5.48
N ALA A 400 -6.62 -15.99 5.73
CA ALA A 400 -7.85 -16.29 6.48
C ALA A 400 -7.72 -15.84 7.94
N CYS A 401 -6.58 -16.09 8.56
CA CYS A 401 -6.22 -15.59 9.89
C CYS A 401 -6.27 -14.05 9.97
N GLU A 402 -5.62 -13.37 9.03
CA GLU A 402 -5.64 -11.91 8.90
C GLU A 402 -7.08 -11.36 8.77
N THR A 403 -7.87 -11.96 7.88
CA THR A 403 -9.25 -11.53 7.59
C THR A 403 -10.16 -11.75 8.80
N ARG A 404 -9.99 -12.86 9.52
CA ARG A 404 -10.77 -13.12 10.74
C ARG A 404 -10.43 -12.15 11.85
N LEU A 405 -9.14 -11.83 12.01
CA LEU A 405 -8.72 -10.82 12.97
C LEU A 405 -9.28 -9.44 12.58
N TRP A 406 -9.25 -9.09 11.30
CA TRP A 406 -9.86 -7.86 10.79
C TRP A 406 -11.36 -7.78 11.09
N LEU A 407 -12.12 -8.86 10.91
CA LEU A 407 -13.55 -8.88 11.25
C LEU A 407 -13.81 -8.58 12.73
N ASN A 408 -13.03 -9.18 13.62
CA ASN A 408 -13.11 -8.87 15.06
C ASN A 408 -12.77 -7.39 15.34
N LEU A 409 -11.81 -6.83 14.59
CA LEU A 409 -11.47 -5.41 14.68
C LEU A 409 -12.59 -4.50 14.20
N LEU A 410 -13.26 -4.86 13.11
CA LEU A 410 -14.39 -4.12 12.55
C LEU A 410 -15.58 -4.09 13.51
N HIS A 411 -15.84 -5.20 14.22
CA HIS A 411 -16.95 -5.33 15.16
C HIS A 411 -16.67 -4.73 16.55
N HIS A 412 -15.49 -4.16 16.77
CA HIS A 412 -15.06 -3.61 18.07
C HIS A 412 -15.12 -4.58 19.25
N ASN A 413 -14.95 -5.88 19.01
CA ASN A 413 -15.02 -6.86 20.08
C ASN A 413 -13.62 -7.08 20.68
N ALA A 414 -13.25 -6.26 21.66
CA ALA A 414 -11.95 -6.31 22.31
C ALA A 414 -11.64 -7.70 22.92
N GLN A 415 -12.63 -8.32 23.56
CA GLN A 415 -12.46 -9.63 24.19
C GLN A 415 -12.28 -10.75 23.14
N ALA A 416 -13.12 -10.77 22.10
CA ALA A 416 -12.96 -11.75 21.02
C ALA A 416 -11.64 -11.56 20.27
N THR A 417 -11.23 -10.31 20.02
CA THR A 417 -9.93 -9.98 19.41
C THR A 417 -8.78 -10.53 20.25
N MET A 418 -8.78 -10.31 21.56
CA MET A 418 -7.75 -10.85 22.46
C MET A 418 -7.72 -12.39 22.45
N GLN A 419 -8.88 -13.03 22.50
CA GLN A 419 -8.97 -14.50 22.46
C GLN A 419 -8.47 -15.06 21.13
N GLU A 420 -8.83 -14.43 20.01
CA GLU A 420 -8.40 -14.83 18.67
C GLU A 420 -6.90 -14.64 18.50
N LEU A 421 -6.33 -13.48 18.90
CA LEU A 421 -4.89 -13.23 18.89
C LEU A 421 -4.13 -14.31 19.65
N ARG A 422 -4.57 -14.60 20.88
CA ARG A 422 -3.93 -15.61 21.73
C ARG A 422 -4.02 -17.00 21.10
N SER A 423 -5.21 -17.40 20.65
CA SER A 423 -5.43 -18.72 20.02
C SER A 423 -4.62 -18.88 18.74
N MET A 424 -4.66 -17.90 17.85
CA MET A 424 -4.01 -17.93 16.56
C MET A 424 -2.49 -17.95 16.70
N VAL A 425 -1.93 -17.01 17.47
CA VAL A 425 -0.48 -16.81 17.51
C VAL A 425 0.20 -17.90 18.34
N LEU A 426 -0.34 -18.26 19.51
CA LEU A 426 0.29 -19.28 20.35
C LEU A 426 0.22 -20.69 19.75
N ASN A 427 -0.86 -21.02 19.03
CA ASN A 427 -1.03 -22.37 18.48
C ASN A 427 -0.38 -22.55 17.11
N HIS A 428 -0.20 -21.48 16.32
CA HIS A 428 0.15 -21.62 14.91
C HIS A 428 1.33 -20.78 14.43
N TYR A 429 1.69 -19.67 15.10
CA TYR A 429 2.74 -18.77 14.62
C TYR A 429 4.11 -18.98 15.29
N ARG A 430 4.19 -19.86 16.29
CA ARG A 430 5.46 -20.16 16.99
C ARG A 430 6.53 -20.74 16.06
N ASP A 431 6.13 -21.70 15.24
CA ASP A 431 7.02 -22.44 14.33
C ASP A 431 6.70 -22.13 12.85
N ARG A 432 5.95 -21.05 12.59
CA ARG A 432 5.50 -20.67 11.24
C ARG A 432 6.66 -20.04 10.45
N PRO A 433 6.90 -20.44 9.20
CA PRO A 433 7.92 -19.81 8.36
C PRO A 433 7.64 -18.31 8.17
N CYS A 434 8.71 -17.52 8.11
CA CYS A 434 8.64 -16.07 7.93
C CYS A 434 8.39 -15.69 6.45
N THR A 435 7.18 -15.97 5.97
CA THR A 435 6.70 -15.57 4.64
C THR A 435 6.14 -14.14 4.67
N GLU A 436 5.99 -13.49 3.52
CA GLU A 436 5.38 -12.15 3.44
C GLU A 436 3.94 -12.15 3.97
N ALA A 437 3.14 -13.19 3.70
CA ALA A 437 1.79 -13.30 4.25
C ALA A 437 1.80 -13.46 5.78
N ALA A 438 2.75 -14.21 6.34
CA ALA A 438 2.89 -14.30 7.80
C ALA A 438 3.33 -12.97 8.43
N LYS A 439 4.19 -12.19 7.76
CA LYS A 439 4.58 -10.83 8.20
C LYS A 439 3.40 -9.87 8.19
N ASP A 440 2.62 -9.87 7.12
CA ASP A 440 1.40 -9.07 7.03
C ASP A 440 0.40 -9.42 8.14
N THR A 441 0.16 -10.71 8.38
CA THR A 441 -0.73 -11.13 9.47
C THR A 441 -0.16 -10.74 10.84
N ALA A 442 1.16 -10.85 11.04
CA ALA A 442 1.81 -10.37 12.25
C ALA A 442 1.65 -8.85 12.41
N ALA A 443 1.73 -8.07 11.33
CA ALA A 443 1.46 -6.63 11.35
C ALA A 443 0.01 -6.32 11.75
N VAL A 444 -0.98 -7.06 11.23
CA VAL A 444 -2.38 -6.93 11.65
C VAL A 444 -2.57 -7.33 13.13
N CYS A 445 -1.84 -8.34 13.61
CA CYS A 445 -1.79 -8.65 15.05
C CYS A 445 -1.25 -7.48 15.88
N GLY A 446 -0.21 -6.82 15.36
CA GLY A 446 0.34 -5.59 15.90
C GLY A 446 -0.70 -4.47 15.99
N ILE A 447 -1.41 -4.22 14.89
CA ILE A 447 -2.50 -3.23 14.83
C ILE A 447 -3.55 -3.55 15.88
N ALA A 448 -4.01 -4.80 15.96
CA ALA A 448 -4.99 -5.24 16.95
C ALA A 448 -4.51 -4.98 18.40
N LEU A 449 -3.23 -5.26 18.68
CA LEU A 449 -2.63 -4.98 19.98
C LEU A 449 -2.55 -3.46 20.25
N GLY A 450 -2.20 -2.66 19.24
CA GLY A 450 -2.21 -1.20 19.31
C GLY A 450 -3.60 -0.64 19.62
N MET A 451 -4.64 -1.20 19.00
CA MET A 451 -6.05 -0.84 19.27
C MET A 451 -6.43 -1.11 20.72
N LEU A 452 -6.08 -2.29 21.23
CA LEU A 452 -6.32 -2.71 22.62
C LEU A 452 -5.60 -1.78 23.62
N LYS A 453 -4.35 -1.41 23.34
CA LYS A 453 -3.54 -0.54 24.22
C LYS A 453 -3.98 0.93 24.20
N GLY A 454 -4.51 1.41 23.08
CA GLY A 454 -4.89 2.81 22.89
C GLY A 454 -6.41 3.00 22.80
N PRO A 455 -6.99 3.07 21.59
CA PRO A 455 -8.40 3.40 21.37
C PRO A 455 -9.44 2.59 22.17
N TRP A 456 -9.13 1.34 22.53
CA TRP A 456 -10.05 0.41 23.20
C TRP A 456 -9.69 0.13 24.67
N LYS A 457 -8.81 0.95 25.26
CA LYS A 457 -8.33 0.75 26.63
C LYS A 457 -9.46 0.63 27.67
N ASP A 458 -10.60 1.26 27.45
CA ASP A 458 -11.74 1.23 28.37
C ASP A 458 -12.45 -0.15 28.43
N GLY A 459 -12.25 -1.02 27.43
CA GLY A 459 -12.90 -2.32 27.33
C GLY A 459 -12.13 -3.48 27.96
N THR A 460 -10.89 -3.28 28.43
CA THR A 460 -10.00 -4.37 28.87
C THR A 460 -9.05 -3.93 29.99
N THR A 461 -8.61 -4.86 30.84
CA THR A 461 -7.67 -4.53 31.92
C THR A 461 -6.24 -4.41 31.39
N SER A 462 -5.53 -3.34 31.76
CA SER A 462 -4.16 -3.04 31.30
C SER A 462 -3.18 -4.20 31.54
N THR A 463 -3.36 -4.97 32.62
CA THR A 463 -2.54 -6.13 32.95
C THR A 463 -2.70 -7.26 31.94
N SER A 464 -3.93 -7.53 31.49
CA SER A 464 -4.21 -8.61 30.53
C SER A 464 -3.62 -8.32 29.16
N ILE A 465 -3.63 -7.05 28.74
CA ILE A 465 -3.04 -6.62 27.46
C ILE A 465 -1.51 -6.72 27.51
N ALA A 466 -0.87 -6.31 28.61
CA ALA A 466 0.57 -6.42 28.77
C ALA A 466 1.04 -7.89 28.77
N LEU A 467 0.27 -8.78 29.39
CA LEU A 467 0.51 -10.21 29.34
C LEU A 467 0.37 -10.76 27.91
N LEU A 468 -0.72 -10.41 27.22
CA LEU A 468 -0.94 -10.80 25.82
C LEU A 468 0.21 -10.33 24.92
N GLU A 469 0.64 -9.08 25.05
CA GLU A 469 1.78 -8.55 24.31
C GLU A 469 3.05 -9.38 24.52
N THR A 470 3.34 -9.72 25.78
CA THR A 470 4.51 -10.54 26.11
C THR A 470 4.41 -11.93 25.47
N GLU A 471 3.24 -12.56 25.54
CA GLU A 471 2.97 -13.85 24.91
C GLU A 471 3.14 -13.80 23.38
N LEU A 472 2.59 -12.77 22.73
CA LEU A 472 2.68 -12.58 21.28
C LEU A 472 4.13 -12.37 20.82
N MET A 473 4.88 -11.50 21.50
CA MET A 473 6.27 -11.19 21.13
C MET A 473 7.21 -12.39 21.36
N ASN A 474 6.90 -13.24 22.34
CA ASN A 474 7.62 -14.51 22.54
C ASN A 474 7.27 -15.55 21.47
N ALA A 475 6.02 -15.59 21.02
CA ALA A 475 5.57 -16.55 20.02
C ALA A 475 6.05 -16.23 18.60
N PHE A 476 6.06 -14.97 18.16
CA PHE A 476 6.42 -14.60 16.77
C PHE A 476 7.90 -14.83 16.37
N GLY A 477 8.78 -15.15 17.33
CA GLY A 477 10.22 -15.29 17.08
C GLY A 477 10.85 -14.01 16.51
N ASP A 478 12.12 -14.08 16.08
CA ASP A 478 12.83 -12.89 15.59
C ASP A 478 12.41 -12.48 14.17
N GLY A 479 11.80 -13.40 13.39
CA GLY A 479 11.38 -13.13 12.01
C GLY A 479 10.10 -12.30 11.89
N LEU A 480 9.08 -12.55 12.72
CA LEU A 480 7.77 -11.91 12.61
C LEU A 480 7.54 -10.78 13.63
N ARG A 481 8.31 -10.77 14.73
CA ARG A 481 8.21 -9.75 15.78
C ARG A 481 8.31 -8.31 15.25
N PRO A 482 9.25 -7.94 14.36
CA PRO A 482 9.36 -6.56 13.88
C PRO A 482 8.09 -6.07 13.17
N SER A 483 7.42 -6.95 12.41
CA SER A 483 6.19 -6.60 11.69
C SER A 483 5.03 -6.34 12.66
N CYS A 484 4.92 -7.16 13.71
CA CYS A 484 3.94 -6.94 14.79
C CYS A 484 4.21 -5.64 15.57
N GLU A 485 5.47 -5.35 15.91
CA GLU A 485 5.83 -4.10 16.58
C GLU A 485 5.54 -2.87 15.73
N GLN A 486 5.82 -2.94 14.42
CA GLN A 486 5.52 -1.88 13.47
C GLN A 486 4.02 -1.59 13.41
N GLY A 487 3.17 -2.63 13.29
CA GLY A 487 1.72 -2.47 13.29
C GLY A 487 1.19 -1.85 14.59
N ARG A 488 1.74 -2.26 15.74
CA ARG A 488 1.39 -1.72 17.06
C ARG A 488 1.75 -0.24 17.17
N GLU A 489 2.96 0.12 16.78
CA GLU A 489 3.47 1.49 16.87
C GLU A 489 2.72 2.44 15.94
N ALA A 490 2.34 1.98 14.74
CA ALA A 490 1.56 2.77 13.80
C ALA A 490 0.23 3.25 14.41
N VAL A 491 -0.49 2.37 15.11
CA VAL A 491 -1.74 2.74 15.81
C VAL A 491 -1.46 3.70 16.97
N ALA A 492 -0.41 3.47 17.75
CA ALA A 492 -0.06 4.34 18.88
C ALA A 492 0.26 5.77 18.42
N VAL A 493 1.04 5.90 17.34
CA VAL A 493 1.40 7.19 16.74
C VAL A 493 0.18 7.93 16.21
N GLU A 494 -0.66 7.27 15.40
CA GLU A 494 -1.84 7.92 14.81
C GLU A 494 -2.90 8.28 15.86
N PHE A 495 -3.18 7.39 16.80
CA PHE A 495 -4.09 7.70 17.90
C PHE A 495 -3.54 8.82 18.79
N GLY A 496 -2.24 8.83 19.08
CA GLY A 496 -1.57 9.88 19.83
C GLY A 496 -1.72 11.25 19.16
N LYS A 497 -1.44 11.35 17.85
CA LYS A 497 -1.62 12.58 17.07
C LYS A 497 -3.06 13.10 17.13
N LEU A 498 -4.04 12.23 16.88
CA LEU A 498 -5.45 12.61 16.91
C LEU A 498 -5.89 13.05 18.31
N ARG A 499 -5.43 12.35 19.35
CA ARG A 499 -5.77 12.71 20.73
C ARG A 499 -5.17 14.07 21.11
N SER A 500 -3.90 14.30 20.80
CA SER A 500 -3.26 15.60 21.04
C SER A 500 -3.93 16.72 20.26
N ALA A 501 -4.33 16.49 19.01
CA ALA A 501 -5.08 17.47 18.22
C ALA A 501 -6.46 17.78 18.82
N PHE A 502 -7.19 16.75 19.24
CA PHE A 502 -8.48 16.89 19.91
C PHE A 502 -8.36 17.68 21.22
N ASP A 503 -7.42 17.31 22.09
CA ASP A 503 -7.20 17.98 23.37
C ASP A 503 -6.74 19.44 23.15
N ALA A 504 -5.89 19.71 22.15
CA ALA A 504 -5.50 21.07 21.78
C ALA A 504 -6.68 21.90 21.27
N ALA A 505 -7.53 21.35 20.38
CA ALA A 505 -8.72 22.03 19.87
C ALA A 505 -9.73 22.31 20.99
N LYS A 506 -9.96 21.34 21.88
CA LYS A 506 -10.82 21.51 23.07
C LYS A 506 -10.29 22.60 23.99
N ASN A 507 -8.99 22.60 24.29
CA ASN A 507 -8.39 23.60 25.15
C ASN A 507 -8.47 25.01 24.55
N ARG A 508 -8.29 25.17 23.23
CA ARG A 508 -8.51 26.44 22.52
C ARG A 508 -9.95 26.90 22.62
N LEU A 509 -10.92 26.02 22.37
CA LEU A 509 -12.35 26.34 22.47
C LEU A 509 -12.73 26.80 23.88
N VAL A 510 -12.25 26.09 24.91
CA VAL A 510 -12.47 26.46 26.31
C VAL A 510 -11.83 27.82 26.63
N ALA A 511 -10.60 28.06 26.16
CA ALA A 511 -9.91 29.34 26.37
C ALA A 511 -10.65 30.51 25.71
N ASP A 512 -11.04 30.38 24.44
CA ASP A 512 -11.77 31.40 23.68
C ASP A 512 -13.14 31.70 24.31
N ALA A 513 -13.87 30.66 24.72
CA ALA A 513 -15.17 30.84 25.34
C ALA A 513 -15.05 31.48 26.74
N THR A 514 -14.02 31.11 27.51
CA THR A 514 -13.71 31.76 28.79
C THR A 514 -13.34 33.22 28.59
N GLN A 515 -12.52 33.54 27.57
CA GLN A 515 -12.16 34.92 27.25
C GLN A 515 -13.37 35.75 26.86
N LYS A 516 -14.26 35.22 26.00
CA LYS A 516 -15.52 35.89 25.61
C LYS A 516 -16.42 36.11 26.82
N ARG A 517 -16.60 35.09 27.67
CA ARG A 517 -17.39 35.21 28.92
C ARG A 517 -16.82 36.28 29.85
N ASN A 518 -15.50 36.32 30.03
CA ASN A 518 -14.84 37.34 30.85
C ASN A 518 -15.03 38.75 30.27
N ALA A 519 -14.95 38.91 28.94
CA ALA A 519 -15.19 40.19 28.28
C ALA A 519 -16.65 40.66 28.42
N GLU A 520 -17.62 39.75 28.34
CA GLU A 520 -19.03 40.04 28.59
C GLU A 520 -19.29 40.42 30.05
N VAL A 521 -18.73 39.67 31.01
CA VAL A 521 -18.81 39.98 32.44
C VAL A 521 -18.24 41.37 32.72
N ALA A 522 -17.09 41.72 32.13
CA ALA A 522 -16.51 43.05 32.27
C ALA A 522 -17.42 44.16 31.71
N LYS A 523 -18.06 43.93 30.55
CA LYS A 523 -19.04 44.87 29.98
C LYS A 523 -20.28 45.03 30.88
N MET A 524 -20.80 43.92 31.43
CA MET A 524 -21.91 43.94 32.37
C MET A 524 -21.56 44.72 33.64
N GLN A 525 -20.36 44.50 34.20
CA GLN A 525 -19.86 45.25 35.36
C GLN A 525 -19.72 46.75 35.07
N ALA A 526 -19.18 47.13 33.90
CA ALA A 526 -19.09 48.52 33.48
C ALA A 526 -20.48 49.17 33.36
N ARG A 527 -21.48 48.45 32.81
CA ARG A 527 -22.86 48.94 32.75
C ARG A 527 -23.49 49.05 34.14
N GLN A 528 -23.25 48.10 35.04
CA GLN A 528 -23.71 48.17 36.43
C GLN A 528 -23.15 49.41 37.15
N GLN A 529 -21.86 49.73 36.97
CA GLN A 529 -21.25 50.95 37.52
C GLN A 529 -21.86 52.23 36.94
N ALA A 530 -22.14 52.25 35.63
CA ALA A 530 -22.82 53.36 34.99
C ALA A 530 -24.24 53.55 35.56
N ILE A 531 -25.02 52.46 35.70
CA ILE A 531 -26.35 52.49 36.31
C ILE A 531 -26.29 53.03 37.76
N GLN A 532 -25.33 52.60 38.56
CA GLN A 532 -25.15 53.12 39.93
C GLN A 532 -24.89 54.62 39.93
N THR A 533 -24.09 55.10 38.97
CA THR A 533 -23.81 56.54 38.82
C THR A 533 -25.07 57.31 38.40
N GLU A 534 -25.86 56.78 37.46
CA GLU A 534 -27.13 57.38 37.02
C GLU A 534 -28.16 57.43 38.17
N VAL A 535 -28.29 56.35 38.96
CA VAL A 535 -29.19 56.29 40.13
C VAL A 535 -28.74 57.29 41.20
N ALA A 536 -27.43 57.44 41.45
CA ALA A 536 -26.91 58.42 42.40
C ALA A 536 -27.23 59.88 42.02
N VAL A 537 -27.45 60.17 40.73
CA VAL A 537 -27.92 61.48 40.26
C VAL A 537 -29.44 61.62 40.40
N LEU A 538 -30.21 60.56 40.13
CA LEU A 538 -31.68 60.58 40.23
C LEU A 538 -32.18 60.66 41.68
N ASP A 539 -31.53 59.99 42.62
CA ASP A 539 -31.97 59.95 44.02
C ASP A 539 -32.11 61.36 44.66
N PRO A 540 -31.14 62.30 44.54
CA PRO A 540 -31.31 63.65 45.06
C PRO A 540 -32.38 64.46 44.30
N GLU A 541 -32.54 64.28 42.98
CA GLU A 541 -33.62 64.93 42.20
C GLU A 541 -35.00 64.48 42.69
N ILE A 542 -35.18 63.17 42.92
CA ILE A 542 -36.41 62.58 43.46
C ILE A 542 -36.68 63.11 44.86
N GLN A 543 -35.67 63.21 45.72
CA GLN A 543 -35.81 63.80 47.06
C GLN A 543 -36.25 65.27 47.00
N GLN A 544 -35.63 66.07 46.12
CA GLN A 544 -35.99 67.47 45.94
C GLN A 544 -37.42 67.65 45.40
N LEU A 545 -37.83 66.86 44.40
CA LEU A 545 -39.20 66.88 43.87
C LEU A 545 -40.22 66.44 44.91
N THR A 546 -39.90 65.41 45.71
CA THR A 546 -40.75 64.95 46.82
C THR A 546 -40.94 66.06 47.86
N ALA A 547 -39.85 66.76 48.24
CA ALA A 547 -39.92 67.90 49.14
C ALA A 547 -40.77 69.05 48.56
N THR A 548 -40.61 69.34 47.27
CA THR A 548 -41.37 70.38 46.55
C THR A 548 -42.87 70.06 46.54
N VAL A 549 -43.26 68.81 46.26
CA VAL A 549 -44.67 68.38 46.33
C VAL A 549 -45.23 68.53 47.74
N ALA A 550 -44.46 68.12 48.76
CA ALA A 550 -44.86 68.26 50.16
C ALA A 550 -45.00 69.73 50.59
N GLU A 551 -44.18 70.63 50.05
CA GLU A 551 -44.28 72.07 50.27
C GLU A 551 -45.54 72.66 49.63
N PHE A 552 -45.85 72.30 48.37
CA PHE A 552 -47.11 72.69 47.73
C PHE A 552 -48.33 72.24 48.54
N ASP A 553 -48.35 70.99 49.00
CA ASP A 553 -49.46 70.46 49.81
C ASP A 553 -49.57 71.20 51.16
N ARG A 554 -48.43 71.53 51.79
CA ARG A 554 -48.41 72.31 53.05
C ARG A 554 -48.95 73.72 52.83
N ASN A 555 -48.45 74.42 51.82
CA ASN A 555 -48.87 75.78 51.48
C ASN A 555 -50.35 75.82 51.11
N PHE A 556 -50.86 74.81 50.39
CA PHE A 556 -52.27 74.68 50.07
C PHE A 556 -53.11 74.56 51.34
N ARG A 557 -52.73 73.65 52.26
CA ARG A 557 -53.46 73.44 53.52
C ARG A 557 -53.50 74.71 54.37
N VAL A 558 -52.38 75.42 54.49
CA VAL A 558 -52.30 76.66 55.29
C VAL A 558 -53.21 77.75 54.71
N GLN A 559 -53.14 78.00 53.40
CA GLN A 559 -53.95 79.03 52.76
C GLN A 559 -55.44 78.65 52.69
N ALA A 560 -55.76 77.39 52.38
CA ALA A 560 -57.14 76.89 52.39
C ALA A 560 -57.75 76.96 53.80
N ALA A 561 -56.99 76.64 54.86
CA ALA A 561 -57.45 76.80 56.23
C ALA A 561 -57.78 78.28 56.57
N GLY A 562 -56.99 79.23 56.07
CA GLY A 562 -57.28 80.66 56.21
C GLY A 562 -58.62 81.06 55.59
N PHE A 563 -58.88 80.63 54.34
CA PHE A 563 -60.15 80.91 53.67
C PHE A 563 -61.34 80.16 54.29
N MET A 564 -61.15 78.91 54.71
CA MET A 564 -62.19 78.15 55.44
C MET A 564 -62.52 78.82 56.78
N GLY A 565 -61.54 79.40 57.46
CA GLY A 565 -61.76 80.20 58.67
C GLY A 565 -62.64 81.42 58.42
N LEU A 566 -62.41 82.15 57.32
CA LEU A 566 -63.28 83.27 56.91
C LEU A 566 -64.71 82.80 56.60
N GLN A 567 -64.85 81.66 55.94
CA GLN A 567 -66.15 81.07 55.65
C GLN A 567 -66.90 80.68 56.93
N GLN A 568 -66.21 80.05 57.89
CA GLN A 568 -66.79 79.72 59.19
C GLN A 568 -67.20 80.95 60.00
N GLN A 569 -66.40 82.03 59.97
CA GLN A 569 -66.75 83.28 60.65
C GLN A 569 -68.00 83.92 60.03
N ALA A 570 -68.11 83.95 58.70
CA ALA A 570 -69.30 84.45 58.02
C ALA A 570 -70.53 83.59 58.31
N ALA A 571 -70.36 82.26 58.29
CA ALA A 571 -71.41 81.31 58.62
C ALA A 571 -71.88 81.41 60.08
N ALA A 572 -70.98 81.73 61.03
CA ALA A 572 -71.33 81.91 62.44
C ALA A 572 -72.15 83.19 62.71
N GLN A 573 -71.98 84.25 61.91
CA GLN A 573 -72.72 85.50 62.04
C GLN A 573 -74.13 85.42 61.41
N MET A 574 -74.32 84.53 60.44
CA MET A 574 -75.55 84.40 59.67
C MET A 574 -76.80 84.02 60.52
N PRO A 575 -76.74 83.07 61.49
CA PRO A 575 -77.87 82.74 62.35
C PRO A 575 -78.31 83.92 63.22
N ALA A 576 -77.37 84.71 63.75
CA ALA A 576 -77.67 85.87 64.59
C ALA A 576 -78.40 86.96 63.79
N LEU A 577 -77.95 87.24 62.57
CA LEU A 577 -78.63 88.18 61.67
C LEU A 577 -80.00 87.67 61.22
N LYS A 578 -80.15 86.37 60.91
CA LYS A 578 -81.46 85.75 60.60
C LYS A 578 -82.43 85.83 61.77
N ALA A 579 -81.96 85.55 62.99
CA ALA A 579 -82.77 85.68 64.20
C ALA A 579 -83.19 87.13 64.43
N ARG A 580 -82.28 88.09 64.24
CA ARG A 580 -82.59 89.53 64.34
C ARG A 580 -83.58 89.99 63.27
N LEU A 581 -83.44 89.51 62.03
CA LEU A 581 -84.36 89.80 60.94
C LEU A 581 -85.78 89.30 61.27
N LEU A 582 -85.92 88.06 61.76
CA LEU A 582 -87.20 87.49 62.18
C LEU A 582 -87.82 88.27 63.34
N GLN A 583 -87.01 88.69 64.32
CA GLN A 583 -87.46 89.51 65.44
C GLN A 583 -88.01 90.86 64.98
N VAL A 584 -87.27 91.58 64.13
CA VAL A 584 -87.69 92.90 63.61
C VAL A 584 -88.94 92.77 62.73
N GLN A 585 -89.05 91.68 61.93
CA GLN A 585 -90.27 91.39 61.17
C GLN A 585 -91.49 91.14 62.08
N GLN A 586 -91.32 90.41 63.19
CA GLN A 586 -92.39 90.20 64.16
C GLN A 586 -92.82 91.51 64.85
N CYS A 587 -91.87 92.35 65.27
CA CYS A 587 -92.17 93.67 65.84
C CYS A 587 -92.92 94.55 64.83
N MET A 588 -92.48 94.62 63.57
CA MET A 588 -93.15 95.38 62.52
C MET A 588 -94.59 94.90 62.25
N LEU A 589 -94.84 93.58 62.25
CA LEU A 589 -96.20 93.02 62.13
C LEU A 589 -97.09 93.40 63.31
N GLN A 590 -96.53 93.43 64.52
CA GLN A 590 -97.24 93.83 65.73
C GLN A 590 -97.58 95.33 65.73
N ASP A 591 -96.67 96.18 65.23
CA ASP A 591 -96.93 97.62 65.06
C ASP A 591 -97.93 97.92 63.94
N GLN A 592 -97.94 97.13 62.86
CA GLN A 592 -98.99 97.17 61.83
C GLN A 592 -100.36 96.79 62.40
N ALA A 593 -100.42 95.81 63.30
CA ALA A 593 -101.66 95.45 63.99
C ALA A 593 -102.13 96.56 64.94
N ASN A 594 -101.22 97.29 65.59
CA ASN A 594 -101.55 98.42 66.46
C ASN A 594 -102.06 99.67 65.70
N LEU A 595 -101.73 99.80 64.41
CA LEU A 595 -102.20 100.89 63.53
C LEU A 595 -103.71 100.91 63.28
N SER A 596 -104.44 99.83 63.60
CA SER A 596 -105.91 99.80 63.54
C SER A 596 -106.60 100.52 64.72
N ASN A 597 -105.85 100.88 65.77
CA ASN A 597 -106.35 101.63 66.93
C ASN A 597 -106.04 103.14 66.74
N GLN A 598 -107.07 103.96 66.52
CA GLN A 598 -106.97 105.37 66.08
C GLN A 598 -106.22 106.36 67.01
N ALA A 599 -105.73 105.94 68.20
CA ALA A 599 -105.10 106.84 69.18
C ALA A 599 -103.56 107.01 69.04
N THR A 600 -102.86 106.20 68.24
CA THR A 600 -101.38 106.18 68.19
C THR A 600 -100.79 106.17 66.76
N MET A 601 -101.57 106.59 65.77
CA MET A 601 -101.25 106.46 64.33
C MET A 601 -99.95 107.15 63.87
N GLN A 602 -99.55 108.27 64.50
CA GLN A 602 -98.31 108.98 64.15
C GLN A 602 -97.04 108.32 64.72
N SER A 603 -97.10 107.71 65.90
CA SER A 603 -95.94 107.04 66.53
C SER A 603 -95.62 105.73 65.82
N SER A 604 -96.65 104.91 65.56
CA SER A 604 -96.48 103.59 64.93
C SER A 604 -96.03 103.68 63.47
N MET A 605 -96.35 104.74 62.73
CA MET A 605 -95.81 104.96 61.38
C MET A 605 -94.29 105.25 61.37
N LEU A 606 -93.77 105.91 62.41
CA LEU A 606 -92.33 106.21 62.52
C LEU A 606 -91.55 104.94 62.89
N GLU A 607 -92.07 104.13 63.81
CA GLU A 607 -91.50 102.84 64.21
C GLU A 607 -91.48 101.83 63.05
N ILE A 608 -92.54 101.77 62.23
CA ILE A 608 -92.55 100.94 61.01
C ILE A 608 -91.50 101.40 60.00
N ARG A 609 -91.34 102.72 59.77
CA ARG A 609 -90.26 103.23 58.91
C ARG A 609 -88.89 102.85 59.44
N GLN A 610 -88.70 102.92 60.76
CA GLN A 610 -87.44 102.56 61.42
C GLN A 610 -87.15 101.05 61.31
N HIS A 611 -88.14 100.19 61.53
CA HIS A 611 -88.03 98.75 61.29
C HIS A 611 -87.74 98.43 59.82
N GLN A 612 -88.31 99.17 58.88
CA GLN A 612 -88.05 98.98 57.45
C GLN A 612 -86.61 99.36 57.07
N VAL A 613 -86.05 100.40 57.68
CA VAL A 613 -84.61 100.74 57.55
C VAL A 613 -83.73 99.67 58.19
N GLU A 614 -84.09 99.16 59.38
CA GLU A 614 -83.33 98.09 60.05
C GLU A 614 -83.36 96.78 59.25
N ILE A 615 -84.51 96.39 58.68
CA ILE A 615 -84.62 95.25 57.76
C ILE A 615 -83.72 95.43 56.54
N GLN A 616 -83.69 96.63 55.94
CA GLN A 616 -82.81 96.92 54.80
C GLN A 616 -81.34 96.82 55.19
N GLN A 617 -80.95 97.31 56.37
CA GLN A 617 -79.59 97.21 56.89
C GLN A 617 -79.18 95.75 57.17
N ILE A 618 -80.03 94.96 57.83
CA ILE A 618 -79.79 93.54 58.10
C ILE A 618 -79.71 92.75 56.79
N THR A 619 -80.60 93.02 55.83
CA THR A 619 -80.57 92.38 54.50
C THR A 619 -79.30 92.74 53.74
N ALA A 620 -78.85 94.01 53.80
CA ALA A 620 -77.59 94.43 53.20
C ALA A 620 -76.38 93.75 53.87
N GLN A 621 -76.38 93.58 55.20
CA GLN A 621 -75.34 92.86 55.94
C GLN A 621 -75.33 91.37 55.60
N MET A 622 -76.50 90.72 55.49
CA MET A 622 -76.60 89.32 55.06
C MET A 622 -76.11 89.13 53.62
N ASN A 623 -76.46 90.03 52.71
CA ASN A 623 -75.97 90.01 51.33
C ASN A 623 -74.45 90.23 51.26
N ALA A 624 -73.91 91.12 52.10
CA ALA A 624 -72.46 91.35 52.19
C ALA A 624 -71.72 90.11 52.71
N LEU A 625 -72.24 89.44 53.74
CA LEU A 625 -71.68 88.18 54.24
C LEU A 625 -71.79 87.05 53.20
N HIS A 626 -72.90 86.98 52.46
CA HIS A 626 -73.05 85.99 51.39
C HIS A 626 -72.08 86.25 50.23
N ALA A 627 -71.88 87.52 49.84
CA ALA A 627 -70.87 87.91 48.85
C ALA A 627 -69.45 87.58 49.33
N GLN A 628 -69.15 87.79 50.62
CA GLN A 628 -67.88 87.43 51.23
C GLN A 628 -67.66 85.91 51.21
N GLU A 629 -68.71 85.11 51.48
CA GLU A 629 -68.66 83.65 51.41
C GLU A 629 -68.38 83.17 49.98
N GLN A 630 -69.06 83.72 48.99
CA GLN A 630 -68.83 83.43 47.58
C GLN A 630 -67.41 83.83 47.14
N GLN A 631 -66.91 84.97 47.61
CA GLN A 631 -65.55 85.42 47.32
C GLN A 631 -64.50 84.48 47.94
N ALA A 632 -64.70 84.03 49.18
CA ALA A 632 -63.83 83.04 49.81
C ALA A 632 -63.86 81.70 49.07
N ALA A 633 -65.03 81.23 48.64
CA ALA A 633 -65.16 80.02 47.84
C ALA A 633 -64.44 80.13 46.49
N MET A 634 -64.60 81.25 45.77
CA MET A 634 -63.88 81.50 44.51
C MET A 634 -62.36 81.59 44.73
N GLN A 635 -61.90 82.19 45.83
CA GLN A 635 -60.48 82.24 46.20
C GLN A 635 -59.93 80.84 46.45
N ILE A 636 -60.67 79.96 47.15
CA ILE A 636 -60.30 78.55 47.34
C ILE A 636 -60.19 77.83 45.98
N THR A 637 -61.16 78.02 45.07
CA THR A 637 -61.11 77.39 43.74
C THR A 637 -59.94 77.91 42.90
N ASN A 638 -59.69 79.23 42.89
CA ASN A 638 -58.56 79.81 42.17
C ASN A 638 -57.22 79.33 42.74
N LEU A 639 -57.11 79.26 44.07
CA LEU A 639 -55.95 78.71 44.74
C LEU A 639 -55.74 77.23 44.39
N GLN A 640 -56.81 76.44 44.37
CA GLN A 640 -56.78 75.03 43.99
C GLN A 640 -56.32 74.83 42.55
N ASN A 641 -56.74 75.70 41.62
CA ASN A 641 -56.31 75.65 40.23
C ASN A 641 -54.84 76.07 40.07
N GLN A 642 -54.41 77.16 40.72
CA GLN A 642 -53.03 77.65 40.63
C GLN A 642 -52.02 76.69 41.27
N MET A 643 -52.32 76.25 42.49
CA MET A 643 -51.47 75.30 43.22
C MET A 643 -51.55 73.90 42.61
N GLY A 644 -52.72 73.52 42.10
CA GLY A 644 -52.96 72.25 41.44
C GLY A 644 -52.11 72.07 40.18
N ALA A 645 -51.95 73.11 39.36
CA ALA A 645 -51.13 73.04 38.16
C ALA A 645 -49.63 72.82 38.48
N GLY A 646 -49.08 73.60 39.42
CA GLY A 646 -47.68 73.46 39.84
C GLY A 646 -47.40 72.12 40.53
N ALA A 647 -48.28 71.71 41.45
CA ALA A 647 -48.18 70.41 42.12
C ALA A 647 -48.34 69.24 41.14
N ALA A 648 -49.23 69.34 40.16
CA ALA A 648 -49.40 68.31 39.13
C ALA A 648 -48.15 68.16 38.27
N GLN A 649 -47.53 69.26 37.86
CA GLN A 649 -46.27 69.23 37.11
C GLN A 649 -45.13 68.60 37.93
N ALA A 650 -44.96 68.99 39.19
CA ALA A 650 -43.95 68.42 40.07
C ALA A 650 -44.20 66.91 40.33
N ARG A 651 -45.46 66.50 40.51
CA ARG A 651 -45.84 65.08 40.65
C ARG A 651 -45.57 64.27 39.38
N ALA A 652 -45.89 64.81 38.21
CA ALA A 652 -45.61 64.15 36.93
C ALA A 652 -44.09 63.97 36.70
N GLN A 653 -43.28 64.97 37.05
CA GLN A 653 -41.82 64.86 37.01
C GLN A 653 -41.29 63.83 38.01
N LEU A 654 -41.81 63.84 39.25
CA LEU A 654 -41.46 62.86 40.28
C LEU A 654 -41.77 61.43 39.83
N GLU A 655 -42.94 61.20 39.26
CA GLU A 655 -43.36 59.90 38.73
C GLU A 655 -42.46 59.45 37.58
N THR A 656 -42.17 60.34 36.63
CA THR A 656 -41.27 60.06 35.50
C THR A 656 -39.87 59.66 35.98
N LYS A 657 -39.29 60.42 36.92
CA LYS A 657 -37.96 60.16 37.47
C LYS A 657 -37.93 58.89 38.33
N SER A 658 -38.98 58.65 39.11
CA SER A 658 -39.13 57.42 39.91
C SER A 658 -39.24 56.19 39.02
N LEU A 659 -39.99 56.27 37.91
CA LEU A 659 -40.09 55.21 36.92
C LEU A 659 -38.75 54.94 36.24
N GLN A 660 -38.00 56.00 35.88
CA GLN A 660 -36.66 55.89 35.33
C GLN A 660 -35.72 55.15 36.30
N ARG A 661 -35.72 55.54 37.58
CA ARG A 661 -34.94 54.87 38.64
C ARG A 661 -35.30 53.39 38.80
N ASN A 662 -36.59 53.06 38.81
CA ASN A 662 -37.05 51.67 38.91
C ASN A 662 -36.66 50.83 37.68
N THR A 663 -36.66 51.44 36.50
CA THR A 663 -36.22 50.78 35.25
C THR A 663 -34.73 50.45 35.32
N LEU A 664 -33.91 51.39 35.79
CA LEU A 664 -32.48 51.18 36.00
C LEU A 664 -32.18 50.10 37.05
N ALA A 665 -32.95 50.08 38.15
CA ALA A 665 -32.83 49.02 39.17
C ALA A 665 -33.14 47.63 38.59
N ALA A 666 -34.21 47.49 37.80
CA ALA A 666 -34.54 46.23 37.14
C ALA A 666 -33.48 45.80 36.10
N GLU A 667 -32.85 46.74 35.40
CA GLU A 667 -31.71 46.46 34.51
C GLU A 667 -30.51 45.94 35.31
N PHE A 668 -30.19 46.57 36.44
CA PHE A 668 -29.10 46.17 37.33
C PHE A 668 -29.25 44.72 37.80
N ASP A 669 -30.45 44.33 38.27
CA ASP A 669 -30.74 42.97 38.74
C ASP A 669 -30.61 41.94 37.61
N ARG A 670 -31.08 42.27 36.41
CA ARG A 670 -30.93 41.40 35.22
C ARG A 670 -29.46 41.19 34.86
N LEU A 671 -28.66 42.24 34.89
CA LEU A 671 -27.21 42.16 34.64
C LEU A 671 -26.51 41.30 35.70
N GLU A 672 -26.91 41.40 36.97
CA GLU A 672 -26.32 40.61 38.05
C GLU A 672 -26.67 39.12 37.92
N ALA A 673 -27.92 38.79 37.59
CA ALA A 673 -28.33 37.42 37.29
C ALA A 673 -27.57 36.84 36.08
N ALA A 674 -27.42 37.63 35.01
CA ALA A 674 -26.66 37.22 33.81
C ALA A 674 -25.16 37.02 34.11
N ARG A 675 -24.59 37.83 35.00
CA ARG A 675 -23.17 37.76 35.43
C ARG A 675 -22.90 36.52 36.26
N THR A 676 -23.81 36.18 37.17
CA THR A 676 -23.68 35.05 38.12
C THR A 676 -24.15 33.71 37.58
N ALA A 677 -24.78 33.69 36.39
CA ALA A 677 -25.22 32.46 35.74
C ALA A 677 -24.07 31.45 35.54
N PRO A 678 -24.31 30.14 35.81
CA PRO A 678 -23.30 29.10 35.67
C PRO A 678 -22.84 28.95 34.22
N PHE A 679 -21.52 28.95 34.01
CA PHE A 679 -20.88 28.74 32.72
C PHE A 679 -20.08 27.44 32.76
N ASP A 680 -20.48 26.46 31.96
CA ASP A 680 -19.79 25.19 31.81
C ASP A 680 -19.11 25.12 30.43
N PRO A 681 -17.81 25.46 30.34
CA PRO A 681 -17.10 25.44 29.07
C PRO A 681 -16.89 24.02 28.53
N THR A 682 -17.11 22.98 29.33
CA THR A 682 -16.83 21.59 28.93
C THR A 682 -17.89 21.01 28.00
N LYS A 683 -19.08 21.64 27.93
CA LYS A 683 -20.19 21.25 27.05
C LYS A 683 -20.14 21.89 25.66
N LEU A 684 -19.15 22.74 25.40
CA LEU A 684 -19.00 23.40 24.12
C LEU A 684 -18.49 22.41 23.07
N THR A 685 -19.10 22.41 21.89
CA THR A 685 -18.64 21.65 20.72
C THR A 685 -18.50 22.56 19.51
N THR A 686 -17.66 22.15 18.55
CA THR A 686 -17.46 22.80 17.25
C THR A 686 -17.40 21.73 16.16
N PRO A 687 -17.66 22.08 14.88
CA PRO A 687 -17.52 21.13 13.77
C PRO A 687 -16.11 20.50 13.67
N GLU A 688 -15.06 21.24 14.05
CA GLU A 688 -13.68 20.72 14.11
C GLU A 688 -13.53 19.67 15.22
N LEU A 689 -14.07 19.95 16.42
CA LEU A 689 -14.06 19.00 17.53
C LEU A 689 -14.87 17.73 17.21
N ASP A 690 -16.04 17.90 16.57
CA ASP A 690 -16.86 16.79 16.09
C ASP A 690 -16.14 15.98 15.02
N ASP A 691 -15.39 16.62 14.11
CA ASP A 691 -14.59 15.92 13.10
C ASP A 691 -13.44 15.14 13.70
N LEU A 692 -12.69 15.74 14.64
CA LEU A 692 -11.63 15.05 15.37
C LEU A 692 -12.18 13.90 16.21
N ALA A 693 -13.35 14.07 16.85
CA ALA A 693 -14.04 12.99 17.54
C ALA A 693 -14.46 11.86 16.59
N ARG A 694 -14.99 12.20 15.41
CA ARG A 694 -15.30 11.21 14.36
C ARG A 694 -14.06 10.46 13.91
N ARG A 695 -12.94 11.14 13.65
CA ARG A 695 -11.67 10.50 13.27
C ARG A 695 -11.09 9.65 14.38
N GLN A 696 -11.17 10.11 15.64
CA GLN A 696 -10.75 9.30 16.79
C GLN A 696 -11.61 8.03 16.92
N ASN A 697 -12.92 8.14 16.67
CA ASN A 697 -13.81 6.97 16.60
C ASN A 697 -13.55 6.11 15.36
N ALA A 698 -13.13 6.69 14.24
CA ALA A 698 -12.70 5.94 13.07
C ALA A 698 -11.43 5.14 13.36
N VAL A 699 -10.48 5.68 14.14
CA VAL A 699 -9.33 4.88 14.63
C VAL A 699 -9.77 3.82 15.64
N LYS A 700 -10.97 3.91 16.26
CA LYS A 700 -11.50 2.75 16.99
C LYS A 700 -11.95 1.64 16.04
N THR A 701 -12.35 1.94 14.81
CA THR A 701 -12.75 0.97 13.78
C THR A 701 -11.60 0.71 12.82
N TYR A 702 -10.97 -0.46 12.83
CA TYR A 702 -10.06 -0.79 11.73
C TYR A 702 -10.90 -1.10 10.48
N ARG A 703 -11.10 -0.11 9.59
CA ARG A 703 -12.05 -0.22 8.46
C ARG A 703 -11.44 -0.76 7.17
N ASP A 704 -10.15 -0.56 6.95
CA ASP A 704 -9.56 -0.79 5.63
C ASP A 704 -8.87 -2.16 5.56
N LEU A 705 -9.67 -3.23 5.41
CA LEU A 705 -9.15 -4.44 4.76
C LEU A 705 -9.21 -4.19 3.26
N PRO A 706 -8.10 -4.30 2.52
CA PRO A 706 -8.13 -4.13 1.08
C PRO A 706 -8.71 -5.41 0.45
N LEU A 707 -10.03 -5.60 0.59
CA LEU A 707 -10.76 -6.79 0.14
C LEU A 707 -10.52 -7.08 -1.35
N GLU A 708 -10.52 -6.04 -2.18
CA GLU A 708 -10.24 -6.17 -3.61
C GLU A 708 -8.79 -6.63 -3.85
N THR A 709 -7.82 -6.09 -3.11
CA THR A 709 -6.43 -6.56 -3.18
C THR A 709 -6.29 -8.00 -2.74
N ARG A 710 -7.00 -8.44 -1.69
CA ARG A 710 -7.00 -9.85 -1.24
C ARG A 710 -7.66 -10.78 -2.24
N ARG A 711 -8.71 -10.32 -2.91
CA ARG A 711 -9.35 -11.03 -4.03
C ARG A 711 -8.39 -11.17 -5.20
N GLU A 712 -7.75 -10.09 -5.64
CA GLU A 712 -6.77 -10.11 -6.73
C GLU A 712 -5.56 -11.00 -6.40
N GLU A 713 -5.03 -10.89 -5.19
CA GLU A 713 -3.95 -11.74 -4.69
C GLU A 713 -4.32 -13.23 -4.77
N LEU A 714 -5.51 -13.60 -4.29
CA LEU A 714 -5.96 -15.00 -4.35
C LEU A 714 -6.25 -15.45 -5.78
N MET A 715 -6.81 -14.60 -6.65
CA MET A 715 -6.98 -14.93 -8.07
C MET A 715 -5.64 -15.18 -8.76
N ASN A 716 -4.63 -14.35 -8.49
CA ASN A 716 -3.28 -14.49 -9.04
C ASN A 716 -2.55 -15.73 -8.50
N ASP A 717 -2.81 -16.11 -7.25
CA ASP A 717 -2.26 -17.34 -6.66
C ASP A 717 -2.85 -18.60 -7.34
N MET A 718 -4.07 -18.51 -7.88
CA MET A 718 -4.73 -19.61 -8.61
C MET A 718 -4.28 -19.74 -10.07
N ASP A 719 -3.44 -18.83 -10.58
CA ASP A 719 -2.86 -18.94 -11.92
C ASP A 719 -1.61 -19.83 -11.90
N CYS A 720 -1.66 -20.92 -12.67
CA CYS A 720 -0.57 -21.88 -12.81
C CYS A 720 0.52 -21.36 -13.78
N GLY A 721 1.77 -21.83 -13.60
CA GLY A 721 3.03 -21.21 -14.04
C GLY A 721 3.31 -20.98 -15.54
N ALA A 722 2.32 -21.03 -16.45
CA ALA A 722 2.48 -20.53 -17.82
C ALA A 722 1.63 -19.29 -18.14
N ALA A 723 0.69 -18.92 -17.27
CA ALA A 723 -0.17 -17.75 -17.44
C ALA A 723 0.38 -16.47 -16.80
N LYS A 724 1.40 -16.58 -15.93
CA LYS A 724 2.06 -15.44 -15.28
C LYS A 724 3.08 -14.82 -16.24
N GLU A 725 2.78 -13.64 -16.79
CA GLU A 725 3.84 -12.81 -17.38
C GLU A 725 4.91 -12.54 -16.30
N PRO A 726 6.20 -12.64 -16.61
CA PRO A 726 7.26 -12.36 -15.64
C PRO A 726 7.26 -10.87 -15.29
N ARG A 727 6.50 -10.48 -14.26
CA ARG A 727 6.55 -9.14 -13.68
C ARG A 727 7.57 -9.14 -12.54
N LEU A 728 8.66 -8.42 -12.75
CA LEU A 728 9.58 -8.03 -11.68
C LEU A 728 8.78 -7.29 -10.61
N ALA A 729 8.57 -7.92 -9.46
CA ALA A 729 7.94 -7.30 -8.31
C ALA A 729 8.87 -6.20 -7.77
N ILE A 730 8.58 -4.95 -8.13
CA ILE A 730 9.06 -3.80 -7.36
C ILE A 730 8.09 -3.69 -6.18
N SER A 731 8.55 -4.09 -5.00
CA SER A 731 7.86 -3.81 -3.75
C SER A 731 7.79 -2.29 -3.57
N GLN A 732 6.61 -1.71 -3.81
CA GLN A 732 6.34 -0.38 -3.28
C GLN A 732 5.99 -0.55 -1.80
N PRO A 733 6.63 0.20 -0.89
CA PRO A 733 6.16 0.27 0.48
C PRO A 733 4.74 0.83 0.49
N ILE A 734 3.90 0.26 1.35
CA ILE A 734 2.58 0.81 1.66
C ILE A 734 2.79 2.20 2.27
N GLU A 735 2.65 3.24 1.45
CA GLU A 735 2.52 4.61 1.92
C GLU A 735 1.09 4.80 2.42
N ILE A 736 0.93 4.94 3.73
CA ILE A 736 -0.28 5.52 4.31
C ILE A 736 -0.36 6.95 3.78
N MET A 737 -1.31 7.21 2.88
CA MET A 737 -1.51 8.53 2.28
C MET A 737 -1.70 9.60 3.36
N ALA A 738 -0.69 10.44 3.55
CA ALA A 738 -0.83 11.72 4.23
C ALA A 738 -1.62 12.69 3.32
N PRO A 739 -2.53 13.52 3.86
CA PRO A 739 -3.23 14.51 3.06
C PRO A 739 -2.26 15.59 2.59
N ALA A 740 -2.30 15.89 1.28
CA ALA A 740 -1.49 16.93 0.66
C ALA A 740 -1.73 18.32 1.28
N PRO A 741 -0.69 19.17 1.42
CA PRO A 741 -0.85 20.53 1.91
C PRO A 741 -1.50 21.44 0.85
N PRO A 742 -2.23 22.52 1.27
CA PRO A 742 -2.93 23.38 0.33
C PRO A 742 -1.93 24.27 -0.42
N ARG A 743 -1.98 24.23 -1.76
CA ARG A 743 -1.27 25.18 -2.63
C ARG A 743 -2.08 26.47 -2.79
N THR A 744 -1.41 27.57 -2.49
CA THR A 744 -1.81 28.96 -2.70
C THR A 744 -1.97 29.30 -4.19
N ALA A 745 -2.95 30.14 -4.51
CA ALA A 745 -3.22 30.67 -5.84
C ALA A 745 -2.52 32.03 -6.06
N VAL A 746 -1.98 32.24 -7.27
CA VAL A 746 -1.69 33.56 -7.85
C VAL A 746 -2.06 33.51 -9.36
N PRO A 747 -2.63 34.58 -9.96
CA PRO A 747 -3.27 34.51 -11.28
C PRO A 747 -2.38 35.00 -12.43
N GLY A 748 -2.65 34.52 -13.65
CA GLY A 748 -1.98 34.96 -14.88
C GLY A 748 -2.90 34.90 -16.11
N THR A 749 -2.92 36.01 -16.85
CA THR A 749 -3.81 36.49 -17.91
C THR A 749 -3.59 35.92 -19.32
N VAL A 750 -4.70 35.66 -20.03
CA VAL A 750 -5.12 36.05 -21.41
C VAL A 750 -4.06 36.18 -22.54
N THR A 751 -4.22 35.43 -23.65
CA THR A 751 -4.61 35.95 -25.00
C THR A 751 -4.68 34.86 -26.11
N PRO A 752 -5.42 35.11 -27.23
CA PRO A 752 -5.95 34.09 -28.17
C PRO A 752 -5.42 34.22 -29.62
N VAL A 753 -5.44 33.16 -30.46
CA VAL A 753 -5.22 33.31 -31.92
C VAL A 753 -5.96 32.27 -32.80
N LYS A 754 -6.81 32.83 -33.68
CA LYS A 754 -7.24 32.52 -35.09
C LYS A 754 -7.87 31.19 -35.54
N ALA A 755 -8.98 31.41 -36.26
CA ALA A 755 -9.67 30.54 -37.19
C ALA A 755 -9.29 30.82 -38.66
N LEU A 756 -9.59 29.87 -39.57
CA LEU A 756 -9.76 29.99 -41.05
C LEU A 756 -10.29 28.64 -41.61
N PRO A 757 -10.88 28.53 -42.83
CA PRO A 757 -12.32 28.70 -43.05
C PRO A 757 -13.03 27.51 -43.76
N VAL A 758 -14.32 27.76 -43.99
CA VAL A 758 -15.47 26.94 -44.45
C VAL A 758 -15.57 26.75 -45.97
N ALA A 759 -16.17 25.64 -46.45
CA ALA A 759 -17.28 25.56 -47.45
C ALA A 759 -17.58 24.10 -47.91
N PRO A 760 -18.78 23.77 -48.47
CA PRO A 760 -20.12 24.23 -48.12
C PRO A 760 -21.23 23.13 -48.11
N SER A 761 -22.23 23.37 -47.24
CA SER A 761 -23.70 23.20 -47.36
C SER A 761 -24.37 22.00 -48.08
N ALA A 762 -25.25 21.33 -47.34
CA ALA A 762 -26.72 21.47 -47.49
C ALA A 762 -27.44 21.20 -46.13
N PRO A 763 -28.62 21.80 -45.85
CA PRO A 763 -28.97 22.36 -44.53
C PRO A 763 -30.10 21.64 -43.74
N PRO A 764 -30.34 22.07 -42.46
CA PRO A 764 -30.82 21.26 -41.32
C PRO A 764 -32.25 21.67 -40.85
N PRO A 765 -32.73 21.36 -39.60
CA PRO A 765 -32.26 21.93 -38.31
C PRO A 765 -32.28 20.91 -37.12
N ALA A 766 -31.78 21.13 -35.89
CA ALA A 766 -31.04 22.19 -35.17
C ALA A 766 -30.46 21.56 -33.87
N ASN A 767 -29.15 21.73 -33.55
CA ASN A 767 -28.54 22.64 -32.55
C ASN A 767 -29.11 22.53 -31.11
N LEU A 768 -28.38 22.57 -29.97
CA LEU A 768 -26.99 22.94 -29.60
C LEU A 768 -26.76 22.55 -28.10
N GLY A 769 -25.49 22.41 -27.67
CA GLY A 769 -24.97 22.99 -26.42
C GLY A 769 -25.17 22.28 -25.07
N ASP A 770 -24.10 22.21 -24.26
CA ASP A 770 -24.16 21.96 -22.83
C ASP A 770 -24.56 23.21 -22.03
N ALA A 771 -25.00 22.96 -20.79
CA ALA A 771 -25.34 23.85 -19.66
C ALA A 771 -26.86 23.96 -19.35
N ALA A 772 -27.40 22.99 -18.61
CA ALA A 772 -28.68 23.16 -17.91
C ALA A 772 -28.44 23.90 -16.59
N GLU A 773 -28.58 25.22 -16.61
CA GLU A 773 -28.69 26.04 -15.40
C GLU A 773 -30.18 26.16 -15.00
N ILE A 774 -30.59 25.59 -13.86
CA ILE A 774 -31.95 25.74 -13.31
C ILE A 774 -31.92 26.73 -12.16
N VAL A 775 -32.08 28.04 -12.39
CA VAL A 775 -32.14 29.04 -11.31
C VAL A 775 -33.53 29.03 -10.69
N LEU A 776 -33.64 28.71 -9.40
CA LEU A 776 -34.86 28.86 -8.60
C LEU A 776 -34.76 30.11 -7.73
N ASN A 777 -35.76 31.00 -7.79
CA ASN A 777 -35.80 32.24 -7.04
C ASN A 777 -37.11 32.34 -6.26
N ASN A 778 -37.05 32.47 -4.93
CA ASN A 778 -38.19 32.30 -4.03
C ASN A 778 -38.54 33.57 -3.23
N THR A 779 -39.79 34.05 -3.33
CA THR A 779 -40.34 35.19 -2.58
C THR A 779 -41.35 34.76 -1.50
N LEU A 780 -41.03 33.72 -0.73
CA LEU A 780 -41.79 33.28 0.46
C LEU A 780 -40.88 33.22 1.70
N PRO A 781 -41.40 33.46 2.92
CA PRO A 781 -40.59 33.63 4.14
C PRO A 781 -40.07 32.35 4.81
N GLN A 782 -40.19 31.16 4.20
CA GLN A 782 -39.72 29.87 4.77
C GLN A 782 -38.82 29.07 3.79
N GLU A 783 -38.01 28.15 4.32
CA GLU A 783 -37.13 27.26 3.52
C GLU A 783 -37.92 26.26 2.66
N ILE A 784 -37.39 25.91 1.49
CA ILE A 784 -38.03 25.01 0.52
C ILE A 784 -37.12 23.82 0.20
N ARG A 785 -37.69 22.63 -0.02
CA ARG A 785 -36.96 21.43 -0.49
C ARG A 785 -37.32 21.08 -1.93
N VAL A 786 -36.30 20.74 -2.72
CA VAL A 786 -36.41 20.37 -4.14
C VAL A 786 -35.97 18.92 -4.28
N PHE A 787 -36.85 18.10 -4.83
CA PHE A 787 -36.66 16.69 -5.11
C PHE A 787 -36.59 16.44 -6.61
N THR A 788 -35.90 15.38 -7.01
CA THR A 788 -35.83 14.87 -8.38
C THR A 788 -36.32 13.44 -8.47
N LEU A 789 -37.02 13.14 -9.56
CA LEU A 789 -37.47 11.81 -9.93
C LEU A 789 -36.91 11.46 -11.33
N PRO A 790 -35.93 10.56 -11.43
CA PRO A 790 -35.40 10.10 -12.73
C PRO A 790 -36.49 9.46 -13.59
N ALA A 791 -36.37 9.53 -14.92
CA ALA A 791 -37.32 8.89 -15.82
C ALA A 791 -37.34 7.36 -15.59
N GLY A 792 -38.49 6.83 -15.17
CA GLY A 792 -38.66 5.39 -14.90
C GLY A 792 -38.33 4.95 -13.47
N ALA A 793 -37.96 5.87 -12.57
CA ALA A 793 -37.81 5.57 -11.14
C ALA A 793 -39.13 5.77 -10.37
N GLU A 794 -39.40 4.90 -9.40
CA GLU A 794 -40.58 5.00 -8.52
C GLU A 794 -40.34 5.88 -7.28
N ASN A 795 -39.07 6.17 -6.94
CA ASN A 795 -38.70 6.86 -5.71
C ASN A 795 -38.05 8.22 -5.95
N GLU A 796 -38.55 9.23 -5.24
CA GLU A 796 -38.04 10.60 -5.26
C GLU A 796 -36.72 10.71 -4.49
N GLN A 797 -35.77 11.51 -5.00
CA GLN A 797 -34.50 11.81 -4.34
C GLN A 797 -34.41 13.31 -4.05
N LEU A 798 -34.05 13.70 -2.82
CA LEU A 798 -33.85 15.12 -2.49
C LEU A 798 -32.63 15.64 -3.26
N ALA A 799 -32.86 16.64 -4.11
CA ALA A 799 -31.81 17.25 -4.91
C ALA A 799 -31.15 18.43 -4.18
N ARG A 800 -31.93 19.30 -3.53
CA ARG A 800 -31.42 20.47 -2.77
C ARG A 800 -32.45 21.05 -1.79
N GLN A 801 -31.99 21.77 -0.78
CA GLN A 801 -32.82 22.61 0.11
C GLN A 801 -32.36 24.07 -0.01
N LEU A 802 -33.30 25.02 -0.07
CA LEU A 802 -33.07 26.43 -0.38
C LEU A 802 -33.53 27.34 0.76
N LYS A 803 -32.71 28.35 1.09
CA LYS A 803 -33.03 29.40 2.06
C LYS A 803 -33.88 30.52 1.43
N PRO A 804 -34.64 31.31 2.22
CA PRO A 804 -35.40 32.45 1.69
C PRO A 804 -34.51 33.44 0.94
N GLY A 805 -34.86 33.75 -0.31
CA GLY A 805 -34.09 34.65 -1.19
C GLY A 805 -32.82 34.06 -1.82
N GLU A 806 -32.53 32.76 -1.64
CA GLU A 806 -31.40 32.09 -2.28
C GLU A 806 -31.71 31.72 -3.74
N GLU A 807 -30.85 32.14 -4.67
CA GLU A 807 -30.82 31.64 -6.05
C GLU A 807 -29.98 30.37 -6.13
N ALA A 808 -30.53 29.31 -6.73
CA ALA A 808 -29.81 28.05 -6.87
C ALA A 808 -30.02 27.40 -8.22
N LEU A 809 -28.93 26.83 -8.73
CA LEU A 809 -28.80 26.06 -9.98
C LEU A 809 -28.84 24.56 -9.71
N VAL A 810 -29.71 23.83 -10.42
CA VAL A 810 -29.82 22.36 -10.28
C VAL A 810 -29.55 21.68 -11.63
N PRO A 811 -28.61 20.72 -11.73
CA PRO A 811 -28.35 20.02 -12.99
C PRO A 811 -29.47 19.02 -13.30
N ALA A 812 -29.94 18.96 -14.55
CA ALA A 812 -31.00 18.03 -14.95
C ALA A 812 -30.79 17.39 -16.32
N ARG A 813 -31.41 16.22 -16.50
CA ARG A 813 -31.46 15.51 -17.79
C ARG A 813 -32.89 15.52 -18.35
N ILE A 814 -33.00 15.51 -19.69
CA ILE A 814 -34.31 15.42 -20.37
C ILE A 814 -35.04 14.16 -19.89
N GLY A 815 -36.28 14.33 -19.42
CA GLY A 815 -37.13 13.27 -18.89
C GLY A 815 -37.22 13.21 -17.36
N GLN A 816 -36.33 13.88 -16.62
CA GLN A 816 -36.34 13.98 -15.15
C GLN A 816 -37.45 14.92 -14.65
N THR A 817 -38.08 14.60 -13.51
CA THR A 817 -39.12 15.43 -12.90
C THR A 817 -38.62 16.07 -11.61
N PHE A 818 -38.83 17.37 -11.43
CA PHE A 818 -38.60 18.11 -10.20
C PHE A 818 -39.88 18.28 -9.41
N ILE A 819 -39.78 18.17 -8.09
CA ILE A 819 -40.89 18.36 -7.16
C ILE A 819 -40.42 19.29 -6.04
N VAL A 820 -41.19 20.34 -5.76
CA VAL A 820 -40.88 21.37 -4.77
C VAL A 820 -41.87 21.24 -3.62
N ARG A 821 -41.37 21.15 -2.38
CA ARG A 821 -42.20 20.97 -1.17
C ARG A 821 -41.86 21.97 -0.07
N ASP A 822 -42.85 22.26 0.77
CA ASP A 822 -42.65 23.00 2.02
C ASP A 822 -42.07 22.08 3.13
N LEU A 823 -41.70 22.68 4.27
CA LEU A 823 -41.16 21.95 5.42
C LEU A 823 -42.15 20.98 6.09
N ARG A 824 -43.46 21.08 5.78
CA ARG A 824 -44.51 20.18 6.29
C ARG A 824 -44.79 19.02 5.35
N GLY A 825 -44.06 18.92 4.24
CA GLY A 825 -44.19 17.85 3.26
C GLY A 825 -45.29 18.10 2.22
N GLY A 826 -45.91 19.28 2.20
CA GLY A 826 -46.90 19.66 1.20
C GLY A 826 -46.23 19.96 -0.15
N GLU A 827 -46.71 19.34 -1.22
CA GLU A 827 -46.22 19.59 -2.58
C GLU A 827 -46.71 20.96 -3.08
N ILE A 828 -45.75 21.84 -3.37
CA ILE A 828 -46.00 23.21 -3.86
C ILE A 828 -46.02 23.22 -5.39
N GLN A 829 -45.11 22.49 -6.05
CA GLN A 829 -44.98 22.48 -7.52
C GLN A 829 -44.27 21.22 -8.05
N ARG A 830 -44.64 20.76 -9.26
CA ARG A 830 -43.99 19.65 -9.98
C ARG A 830 -43.74 20.01 -11.45
N HIS A 831 -42.57 19.67 -11.97
CA HIS A 831 -42.15 20.04 -13.33
C HIS A 831 -41.26 18.98 -14.00
N ARG A 832 -41.58 18.56 -15.22
CA ARG A 832 -40.80 17.55 -15.98
C ARG A 832 -39.95 18.23 -17.05
N VAL A 833 -38.65 17.99 -17.03
CA VAL A 833 -37.66 18.61 -17.94
C VAL A 833 -37.85 18.05 -19.35
N ALA A 834 -38.27 18.89 -20.28
CA ALA A 834 -38.60 18.48 -21.64
C ALA A 834 -37.49 18.80 -22.66
N LYS A 835 -36.57 19.73 -22.35
CA LYS A 835 -35.45 20.16 -23.21
C LYS A 835 -34.16 20.39 -22.41
N LYS A 836 -33.01 20.53 -23.09
CA LYS A 836 -31.67 20.64 -22.47
C LYS A 836 -31.48 21.90 -21.57
N ILE A 837 -32.40 22.88 -21.64
CA ILE A 837 -32.55 24.04 -20.71
C ILE A 837 -34.06 24.38 -20.58
N ASP A 838 -34.62 24.45 -19.37
CA ASP A 838 -36.01 24.85 -19.05
C ASP A 838 -36.03 25.83 -17.84
N ARG A 839 -36.89 26.87 -17.86
CA ARG A 839 -36.98 27.90 -16.79
C ARG A 839 -38.20 27.67 -15.87
N LEU A 840 -37.98 27.56 -14.57
CA LEU A 840 -39.03 27.45 -13.55
C LEU A 840 -39.21 28.78 -12.78
N ARG A 841 -40.45 29.31 -12.68
CA ARG A 841 -40.76 30.54 -11.90
C ARG A 841 -41.75 30.22 -10.79
N LEU A 842 -41.39 30.51 -9.54
CA LEU A 842 -42.26 30.41 -8.37
C LEU A 842 -43.18 31.64 -8.32
N VAL A 843 -44.50 31.45 -8.21
CA VAL A 843 -45.47 32.55 -8.04
C VAL A 843 -45.87 32.61 -6.57
N PRO A 844 -45.68 33.74 -5.85
CA PRO A 844 -46.16 33.87 -4.48
C PRO A 844 -47.70 33.86 -4.48
N ARG A 845 -48.30 33.12 -3.55
CA ARG A 845 -49.74 33.21 -3.24
C ARG A 845 -49.99 34.26 -2.18
#